data_AF-A0A800MWJ7-F1
#
_entry.id   AF-A0A800MWJ7-F1
#
_cell.length_a   1.000
_cell.length_b   1.000
_cell.length_c   1.000
_cell.angle_alpha   90.00
_cell.angle_beta   90.00
_cell.angle_gamma   90.00
#
_symmetry.space_group_name_H-M   'P 1'
#
loop_
_entity.id
_entity.type
_entity.pdbx_description
1 polymer ?
#
loop_
_entity_poly.entity_id
_entity_poly.type
_entity_poly.pdbx_seq_one_letter_code
_entity_poly.pdbx_strand_id
1 'polypeptide(L)'
;MKKIFVYFLSLTLILSLLPLSGSAQSEEHDQDLWSAVKPLDTTVSFLNTGAHPDDERSDFLAYLSRGLGVKTSSLIANRGEGGQNEIGQELGNGLGIIRSREMIEAAKITGVKAYHLSETTSDTIYDFGFSKTKDETLGHWGKDLTYERLIRFIRTYQPDIVMPSFRDSDTQHGHHRTMTILSQEAFKDAADPNVFPEQLKEGLSVWQTKKFYLPAENKDTADTLIEIGMFDPVYGMSYPQIGEESRYMHKSQGMGNDIPVAPRQTHLELVDSAVETNGSNELFAGIPYDFNEWAKKLPKKEKALQVHFTKFQKSLDGIISSYPSDSQVFSKTQQALKEIERLVKKTEKSKLDSQLKSDLLHKLEVKKEQLLNVSLVSSGLEIDAQAESNILTKGQKTAVTVTLTNNGSQKLKKADVELITPEDWKVSNKSKAADLAPGKTAEVTFKVQVPADAAYYHAYETPAIQAKISYESADAKTVTVSELDGTIAVLPDVGLTLSPEDLVINTANVQEEVPVNVKVKNYREGAAQASVSLHVPVGWSVSPEKAAVNFGSSLEEKEVTFTLNPPADIQEGDFKLSAEATVDGETFDSTVQEIQYDHIGTFYYLYPAEVNGVAFELLAPEGLKVGYIESGFDKVADYLSNAGLDVTKLTETDLSSGDLSQYDTIVVGIRAYLSREDLTANNERLKEYVANGGHMVVQYHKPNDGWDQEATAPYPLTIGNPSIRWRVTDENAPVTVLKPESPLFNYPNNITEDDWANWIQERGLYYPMQWDDRFETFVRMGDPNEEPFDGGILMADYGEGTYLYTNLVFYRQIQGQVPGGYRIFTNLISYGQNQ
;
A
#
# COMPACT_ATOMS: atom_id res chain seq x y z
N MET A 1 -68.52 17.19 44.95
CA MET A 1 -67.48 17.89 44.17
C MET A 1 -66.06 17.42 44.46
N LYS A 2 -65.58 17.31 45.72
CA LYS A 2 -64.21 16.83 46.02
C LYS A 2 -63.84 15.45 45.46
N LYS A 3 -64.75 14.47 45.48
CA LYS A 3 -64.48 13.13 44.92
C LYS A 3 -64.32 13.12 43.40
N ILE A 4 -65.09 13.94 42.68
CA ILE A 4 -65.01 14.06 41.21
C ILE A 4 -63.69 14.74 40.80
N PHE A 5 -63.25 15.74 41.57
CA PHE A 5 -61.98 16.42 41.33
C PHE A 5 -60.77 15.49 41.53
N VAL A 6 -60.81 14.62 42.55
CA VAL A 6 -59.75 13.62 42.77
C VAL A 6 -59.74 12.58 41.64
N TYR A 7 -60.90 12.11 41.18
CA TYR A 7 -60.95 11.20 40.02
C TYR A 7 -60.42 11.85 38.73
N PHE A 8 -60.69 13.14 38.52
CA PHE A 8 -60.17 13.87 37.36
C PHE A 8 -58.66 14.05 37.43
N LEU A 9 -58.11 14.38 38.61
CA LEU A 9 -56.67 14.54 38.83
C LEU A 9 -55.91 13.20 38.72
N SER A 10 -56.51 12.11 39.21
CA SER A 10 -55.95 10.76 39.06
C SER A 10 -55.95 10.31 37.60
N LEU A 11 -56.97 10.69 36.82
CA LEU A 11 -57.05 10.34 35.41
C LEU A 11 -56.01 11.11 34.57
N THR A 12 -55.79 12.41 34.85
CA THR A 12 -54.71 13.16 34.18
C THR A 12 -53.32 12.68 34.58
N LEU A 13 -53.10 12.27 35.84
CA LEU A 13 -51.81 11.73 36.28
C LEU A 13 -51.50 10.37 35.62
N ILE A 14 -52.52 9.53 35.42
CA ILE A 14 -52.40 8.25 34.71
C ILE A 14 -52.17 8.47 33.20
N LEU A 15 -52.82 9.47 32.59
CA LEU A 15 -52.57 9.79 31.18
C LEU A 15 -51.19 10.43 30.93
N SER A 16 -50.59 11.12 31.91
CA SER A 16 -49.21 11.64 31.80
C SER A 16 -48.12 10.57 31.99
N LEU A 17 -48.49 9.38 32.46
CA LEU A 17 -47.59 8.23 32.65
C LEU A 17 -47.71 7.19 31.53
N LEU A 18 -48.59 7.40 30.54
CA LEU A 18 -48.57 6.62 29.31
C LEU A 18 -47.31 7.03 28.53
N PRO A 19 -46.37 6.11 28.24
CA PRO A 19 -45.28 6.42 27.35
C PRO A 19 -45.91 6.87 26.03
N LEU A 20 -45.64 8.12 25.63
CA LEU A 20 -45.72 8.50 24.23
C LEU A 20 -44.75 7.58 23.51
N SER A 21 -45.26 6.42 23.09
CA SER A 21 -44.62 5.55 22.13
C SER A 21 -44.75 6.28 20.80
N GLY A 22 -44.00 7.38 20.66
CA GLY A 22 -43.59 7.81 19.35
C GLY A 22 -42.83 6.62 18.80
N SER A 23 -43.46 5.90 17.89
CA SER A 23 -42.74 5.03 16.98
C SER A 23 -41.84 5.96 16.15
N ALA A 24 -40.70 6.35 16.73
CA ALA A 24 -39.50 6.56 15.95
C ALA A 24 -39.19 5.16 15.40
N GLN A 25 -39.87 4.83 14.31
CA GLN A 25 -39.44 3.78 13.41
C GLN A 25 -38.05 4.26 13.01
N SER A 26 -36.99 3.63 13.53
CA SER A 26 -35.65 3.88 13.01
C SER A 26 -35.77 3.66 11.51
N GLU A 27 -35.62 4.71 10.71
CA GLU A 27 -35.52 4.55 9.27
C GLU A 27 -34.32 3.62 9.06
N GLU A 28 -34.58 2.39 8.64
CA GLU A 28 -33.54 1.43 8.33
C GLU A 28 -32.85 1.98 7.08
N HIS A 29 -31.62 2.47 7.27
CA HIS A 29 -30.82 3.06 6.20
C HIS A 29 -30.04 1.96 5.50
N ASP A 30 -30.24 1.85 4.19
CA ASP A 30 -29.47 0.94 3.33
C ASP A 30 -28.28 1.72 2.75
N GLN A 31 -27.09 1.49 3.33
CA GLN A 31 -25.87 2.16 2.91
C GLN A 31 -25.43 1.76 1.50
N ASP A 32 -25.67 0.53 1.07
CA ASP A 32 -25.28 0.04 -0.26
C ASP A 32 -26.14 0.68 -1.34
N LEU A 33 -27.47 0.72 -1.11
CA LEU A 33 -28.39 1.41 -2.00
C LEU A 33 -28.08 2.91 -2.06
N TRP A 34 -27.82 3.56 -0.91
CA TRP A 34 -27.47 4.97 -0.87
C TRP A 34 -26.17 5.26 -1.63
N SER A 35 -25.14 4.44 -1.41
CA SER A 35 -23.86 4.50 -2.10
C SER A 35 -24.00 4.37 -3.62
N ALA A 36 -24.96 3.57 -4.08
CA ALA A 36 -25.25 3.43 -5.51
C ALA A 36 -26.02 4.63 -6.09
N VAL A 37 -27.04 5.15 -5.38
CA VAL A 37 -27.91 6.22 -5.92
C VAL A 37 -27.34 7.61 -5.75
N LYS A 38 -26.58 7.89 -4.69
CA LYS A 38 -26.06 9.24 -4.40
C LYS A 38 -25.19 9.80 -5.53
N PRO A 39 -24.32 9.02 -6.21
CA PRO A 39 -23.57 9.49 -7.37
C PRO A 39 -24.43 9.98 -8.54
N LEU A 40 -25.73 9.68 -8.59
CA LEU A 40 -26.63 10.19 -9.63
C LEU A 40 -26.82 11.72 -9.56
N ASP A 41 -26.58 12.33 -8.39
CA ASP A 41 -26.81 13.75 -8.07
C ASP A 41 -25.92 14.72 -8.85
N THR A 42 -24.72 14.27 -9.26
CA THR A 42 -23.71 15.12 -9.88
C THR A 42 -23.04 14.47 -11.08
N THR A 43 -22.45 15.30 -11.95
CA THR A 43 -21.59 14.89 -13.08
C THR A 43 -20.12 15.22 -12.84
N VAL A 44 -19.81 15.82 -11.68
CA VAL A 44 -18.47 16.24 -11.33
C VAL A 44 -17.61 15.03 -10.96
N SER A 45 -16.34 15.12 -11.35
CA SER A 45 -15.28 14.15 -11.08
C SER A 45 -14.08 14.84 -10.45
N PHE A 46 -13.44 14.13 -9.53
CA PHE A 46 -12.30 14.59 -8.76
C PHE A 46 -11.19 13.53 -8.80
N LEU A 47 -9.95 13.99 -8.94
CA LEU A 47 -8.75 13.16 -8.88
C LEU A 47 -7.83 13.70 -7.79
N ASN A 48 -7.59 12.88 -6.76
CA ASN A 48 -6.48 13.07 -5.85
C ASN A 48 -5.22 12.42 -6.44
N THR A 49 -4.07 13.08 -6.31
CA THR A 49 -2.78 12.50 -6.71
C THR A 49 -1.83 12.45 -5.51
N GLY A 50 -1.11 11.35 -5.35
CA GLY A 50 -0.18 11.12 -4.23
C GLY A 50 0.99 10.24 -4.69
N ALA A 51 1.93 9.98 -3.78
CA ALA A 51 3.09 9.15 -4.08
C ALA A 51 2.93 7.72 -3.56
N HIS A 52 2.43 7.57 -2.34
CA HIS A 52 2.39 6.31 -1.59
C HIS A 52 0.96 5.91 -1.17
N PRO A 53 0.68 4.61 -0.99
CA PRO A 53 -0.59 4.14 -0.43
C PRO A 53 -0.70 4.50 1.06
N ASP A 54 -1.57 5.44 1.41
CA ASP A 54 -1.79 6.13 2.71
C ASP A 54 -1.81 7.67 2.59
N ASP A 55 -1.31 8.21 1.47
CA ASP A 55 -1.27 9.65 1.19
C ASP A 55 -2.66 10.27 0.98
N GLU A 56 -3.70 9.46 0.82
CA GLU A 56 -5.05 9.93 0.51
C GLU A 56 -5.59 10.87 1.58
N ARG A 57 -6.27 11.94 1.15
CA ARG A 57 -6.97 12.88 2.05
C ARG A 57 -8.33 12.29 2.45
N SER A 58 -8.33 11.15 3.15
CA SER A 58 -9.49 10.26 3.32
C SER A 58 -10.76 10.96 3.83
N ASP A 59 -10.64 11.92 4.76
CA ASP A 59 -11.78 12.68 5.29
C ASP A 59 -12.48 13.52 4.21
N PHE A 60 -11.70 14.26 3.42
CA PHE A 60 -12.20 15.09 2.34
C PHE A 60 -12.71 14.23 1.17
N LEU A 61 -12.01 13.15 0.83
CA LEU A 61 -12.44 12.25 -0.24
C LEU A 61 -13.73 11.50 0.13
N ALA A 62 -13.91 11.11 1.40
CA ALA A 62 -15.17 10.57 1.90
C ALA A 62 -16.31 11.58 1.74
N TYR A 63 -16.09 12.86 2.09
CA TYR A 63 -17.09 13.91 1.89
C TYR A 63 -17.48 14.06 0.41
N LEU A 64 -16.49 14.12 -0.50
CA LEU A 64 -16.75 14.25 -1.93
C LEU A 64 -17.53 13.06 -2.48
N SER A 65 -17.09 11.83 -2.19
CA SER A 65 -17.71 10.63 -2.74
C SER A 65 -19.02 10.28 -2.03
N ARG A 66 -18.98 10.06 -0.71
CA ARG A 66 -20.14 9.61 0.08
C ARG A 66 -21.16 10.72 0.30
N GLY A 67 -20.70 11.94 0.54
CA GLY A 67 -21.56 13.08 0.88
C GLY A 67 -22.14 13.81 -0.33
N LEU A 68 -21.33 14.00 -1.37
CA LEU A 68 -21.75 14.75 -2.57
C LEU A 68 -22.02 13.86 -3.80
N GLY A 69 -21.60 12.60 -3.80
CA GLY A 69 -21.73 11.70 -4.95
C GLY A 69 -20.74 11.99 -6.07
N VAL A 70 -19.68 12.77 -5.81
CA VAL A 70 -18.65 13.11 -6.81
C VAL A 70 -17.88 11.85 -7.17
N LYS A 71 -17.69 11.62 -8.48
CA LYS A 71 -16.82 10.52 -8.95
C LYS A 71 -15.38 10.82 -8.52
N THR A 72 -14.91 10.14 -7.48
CA THR A 72 -13.64 10.46 -6.81
C THR A 72 -12.67 9.29 -6.96
N SER A 73 -11.42 9.60 -7.27
CA SER A 73 -10.35 8.59 -7.38
C SER A 73 -9.05 9.14 -6.82
N SER A 74 -8.18 8.23 -6.35
CA SER A 74 -6.81 8.50 -5.95
C SER A 74 -5.87 7.80 -6.92
N LEU A 75 -4.94 8.55 -7.50
CA LEU A 75 -3.84 8.05 -8.31
C LEU A 75 -2.54 8.23 -7.53
N ILE A 76 -1.96 7.10 -7.16
CA ILE A 76 -0.73 7.02 -6.37
C ILE A 76 0.43 6.62 -7.30
N ALA A 77 1.64 7.13 -7.07
CA ALA A 77 2.76 6.87 -7.97
C ALA A 77 3.27 5.42 -7.86
N ASN A 78 3.71 5.03 -6.67
CA ASN A 78 4.33 3.74 -6.37
C ASN A 78 3.47 2.93 -5.40
N ARG A 79 3.99 1.81 -4.88
CA ARG A 79 3.22 0.92 -3.98
C ARG A 79 3.74 0.91 -2.55
N GLY A 80 4.64 1.82 -2.19
CA GLY A 80 5.14 1.97 -0.83
C GLY A 80 6.13 0.88 -0.39
N GLU A 81 6.88 0.32 -1.35
CA GLU A 81 7.83 -0.79 -1.20
C GLU A 81 8.98 -0.50 -0.21
N GLY A 82 9.42 0.76 -0.14
CA GLY A 82 10.50 1.24 0.72
C GLY A 82 10.05 1.66 2.14
N GLY A 83 8.76 1.49 2.44
CA GLY A 83 8.14 1.87 3.71
C GLY A 83 8.47 0.94 4.88
N GLN A 84 7.95 1.28 6.05
CA GLN A 84 7.98 0.42 7.25
C GLN A 84 6.79 -0.56 7.22
N ASN A 85 6.92 -1.72 7.87
CA ASN A 85 5.85 -2.70 8.03
C ASN A 85 5.60 -2.96 9.52
N GLU A 86 4.49 -2.45 10.05
CA GLU A 86 4.11 -2.60 11.46
C GLU A 86 3.38 -3.93 11.76
N ILE A 87 3.07 -4.76 10.75
CA ILE A 87 2.27 -5.98 10.90
C ILE A 87 2.98 -7.28 10.45
N GLY A 88 4.21 -7.20 9.97
CA GLY A 88 4.92 -8.34 9.40
C GLY A 88 6.37 -8.07 9.04
N GLN A 89 7.00 -9.06 8.41
CA GLN A 89 8.42 -9.02 8.00
C GLN A 89 8.60 -8.74 6.50
N GLU A 90 7.50 -8.61 5.75
CA GLU A 90 7.52 -8.34 4.33
C GLU A 90 8.12 -6.97 4.05
N LEU A 91 9.03 -6.94 3.08
CA LEU A 91 9.72 -5.74 2.59
C LEU A 91 9.63 -5.69 1.06
N GLY A 92 9.99 -4.55 0.47
CA GLY A 92 10.04 -4.39 -0.99
C GLY A 92 8.70 -4.72 -1.65
N ASN A 93 8.74 -5.54 -2.70
CA ASN A 93 7.55 -5.92 -3.47
C ASN A 93 6.48 -6.66 -2.64
N GLY A 94 6.89 -7.46 -1.64
CA GLY A 94 5.95 -8.10 -0.73
C GLY A 94 5.13 -7.07 0.06
N LEU A 95 5.80 -6.06 0.60
CA LEU A 95 5.15 -4.91 1.26
C LEU A 95 4.33 -4.09 0.27
N GLY A 96 4.82 -3.87 -0.95
CA GLY A 96 4.10 -3.16 -2.00
C GLY A 96 2.77 -3.82 -2.36
N ILE A 97 2.71 -5.15 -2.36
CA ILE A 97 1.46 -5.92 -2.54
C ILE A 97 0.50 -5.67 -1.37
N ILE A 98 0.98 -5.77 -0.12
CA ILE A 98 0.17 -5.49 1.08
C ILE A 98 -0.44 -4.09 0.99
N ARG A 99 0.39 -3.06 0.82
CA ARG A 99 -0.03 -1.65 0.80
C ARG A 99 -0.95 -1.31 -0.36
N SER A 100 -0.73 -1.93 -1.53
CA SER A 100 -1.65 -1.82 -2.66
C SER A 100 -3.05 -2.33 -2.30
N ARG A 101 -3.13 -3.47 -1.61
CA ARG A 101 -4.41 -4.06 -1.20
C ARG A 101 -5.04 -3.29 -0.04
N GLU A 102 -4.26 -2.84 0.93
CA GLU A 102 -4.75 -1.98 2.02
C GLU A 102 -5.42 -0.71 1.47
N MET A 103 -4.80 -0.03 0.51
CA MET A 103 -5.38 1.13 -0.15
C MET A 103 -6.64 0.80 -0.95
N ILE A 104 -6.71 -0.36 -1.62
CA ILE A 104 -7.93 -0.79 -2.32
C ILE A 104 -9.08 -1.00 -1.33
N GLU A 105 -8.82 -1.63 -0.18
CA GLU A 105 -9.84 -1.84 0.85
C GLU A 105 -10.22 -0.53 1.58
N ALA A 106 -9.24 0.35 1.84
CA ALA A 106 -9.45 1.70 2.36
C ALA A 106 -10.35 2.53 1.43
N ALA A 107 -10.11 2.45 0.11
CA ALA A 107 -10.88 3.15 -0.90
C ALA A 107 -12.34 2.66 -0.97
N LYS A 108 -12.61 1.37 -0.70
CA LYS A 108 -13.98 0.85 -0.59
C LYS A 108 -14.76 1.55 0.52
N ILE A 109 -14.15 1.89 1.65
CA ILE A 109 -14.82 2.59 2.76
C ILE A 109 -15.21 4.00 2.35
N THR A 110 -14.27 4.78 1.81
CA THR A 110 -14.51 6.17 1.38
C THR A 110 -15.31 6.29 0.08
N GLY A 111 -15.53 5.20 -0.64
CA GLY A 111 -16.21 5.20 -1.95
C GLY A 111 -15.34 5.76 -3.07
N VAL A 112 -14.02 5.72 -2.90
CA VAL A 112 -13.01 6.19 -3.84
C VAL A 112 -12.54 5.01 -4.69
N LYS A 113 -12.01 5.28 -5.89
CA LYS A 113 -11.25 4.27 -6.66
C LYS A 113 -9.75 4.53 -6.53
N ALA A 114 -9.01 3.46 -6.29
CA ALA A 114 -7.56 3.46 -6.11
C ALA A 114 -6.85 3.05 -7.42
N TYR A 115 -5.84 3.81 -7.82
CA TYR A 115 -5.01 3.56 -9.01
C TYR A 115 -3.54 3.80 -8.71
N HIS A 116 -2.65 3.14 -9.46
CA HIS A 116 -1.21 3.30 -9.37
C HIS A 116 -0.60 3.68 -10.72
N LEU A 117 0.47 4.48 -10.74
CA LEU A 117 1.30 4.70 -11.94
C LEU A 117 2.30 3.56 -12.17
N SER A 118 2.72 2.87 -11.11
CA SER A 118 3.54 1.66 -11.19
C SER A 118 2.71 0.45 -11.63
N GLU A 119 3.21 -0.25 -12.64
CA GLU A 119 2.47 -1.34 -13.31
C GLU A 119 3.03 -2.72 -12.94
N THR A 120 4.32 -2.82 -12.60
CA THR A 120 5.00 -4.10 -12.32
C THR A 120 5.80 -4.04 -11.02
N THR A 121 6.22 -5.20 -10.51
CA THR A 121 7.15 -5.34 -9.37
C THR A 121 8.61 -4.95 -9.69
N SER A 122 8.88 -4.55 -10.93
CA SER A 122 10.20 -4.12 -11.41
C SER A 122 10.15 -2.74 -12.07
N ASP A 123 9.09 -1.99 -11.80
CA ASP A 123 8.86 -0.66 -12.37
C ASP A 123 9.86 0.35 -11.81
N THR A 124 10.28 1.33 -12.62
CA THR A 124 11.19 2.38 -12.14
C THR A 124 10.46 3.37 -11.21
N ILE A 125 9.13 3.45 -11.30
CA ILE A 125 8.29 4.26 -10.40
C ILE A 125 8.02 3.45 -9.11
N TYR A 126 9.07 3.13 -8.36
CA TYR A 126 8.98 2.42 -7.08
C TYR A 126 9.32 3.34 -5.91
N ASP A 127 8.90 2.96 -4.70
CA ASP A 127 9.35 3.62 -3.48
C ASP A 127 10.76 3.14 -3.12
N PHE A 128 11.77 3.91 -3.50
CA PHE A 128 13.17 3.60 -3.21
C PHE A 128 13.61 4.03 -1.79
N GLY A 129 12.68 4.59 -1.00
CA GLY A 129 12.96 5.16 0.30
C GLY A 129 12.77 6.66 0.34
N PHE A 130 13.15 7.26 1.46
CA PHE A 130 12.93 8.67 1.69
C PHE A 130 13.89 9.50 0.82
N SER A 131 13.34 10.34 -0.03
CA SER A 131 14.06 11.35 -0.83
C SER A 131 13.70 12.75 -0.33
N LYS A 132 14.62 13.70 -0.43
CA LYS A 132 14.37 15.11 -0.07
C LYS A 132 13.97 15.96 -1.26
N THR A 133 14.40 15.59 -2.46
CA THR A 133 14.26 16.42 -3.65
C THR A 133 13.48 15.73 -4.78
N LYS A 134 12.86 16.57 -5.61
CA LYS A 134 12.21 16.12 -6.84
C LYS A 134 13.21 15.65 -7.91
N ASP A 135 14.41 16.24 -7.94
CA ASP A 135 15.41 15.90 -8.94
C ASP A 135 15.97 14.49 -8.69
N GLU A 136 16.23 14.15 -7.43
CA GLU A 136 16.56 12.79 -6.99
C GLU A 136 15.43 11.82 -7.38
N THR A 137 14.18 12.11 -6.98
CA THR A 137 13.02 11.28 -7.33
C THR A 137 12.89 11.02 -8.83
N LEU A 138 12.98 12.08 -9.65
CA LEU A 138 12.87 11.98 -11.10
C LEU A 138 14.08 11.27 -11.74
N GLY A 139 15.23 11.30 -11.08
CA GLY A 139 16.41 10.51 -11.44
C GLY A 139 16.14 9.00 -11.35
N HIS A 140 15.44 8.56 -10.30
CA HIS A 140 15.05 7.16 -10.12
C HIS A 140 13.83 6.77 -10.99
N TRP A 141 12.75 7.55 -10.91
CA TRP A 141 11.48 7.20 -11.57
C TRP A 141 11.52 7.35 -13.09
N GLY A 142 12.37 8.27 -13.59
CA GLY A 142 12.43 8.65 -14.99
C GLY A 142 11.30 9.61 -15.37
N LYS A 143 11.63 10.90 -15.50
CA LYS A 143 10.65 11.97 -15.76
C LYS A 143 9.70 11.68 -16.92
N ASP A 144 10.21 11.29 -18.08
CA ASP A 144 9.40 11.11 -19.28
C ASP A 144 8.39 9.97 -19.11
N LEU A 145 8.80 8.84 -18.49
CA LEU A 145 7.92 7.71 -18.22
C LEU A 145 6.83 8.07 -17.21
N THR A 146 7.19 8.65 -16.07
CA THR A 146 6.23 9.05 -15.03
C THR A 146 5.22 10.04 -15.59
N TYR A 147 5.69 11.02 -16.36
CA TYR A 147 4.85 12.07 -16.91
C TYR A 147 3.93 11.57 -18.03
N GLU A 148 4.42 10.68 -18.91
CA GLU A 148 3.61 10.02 -19.94
C GLU A 148 2.42 9.28 -19.32
N ARG A 149 2.68 8.45 -18.30
CA ARG A 149 1.64 7.67 -17.61
C ARG A 149 0.64 8.57 -16.87
N LEU A 150 1.09 9.66 -16.26
CA LEU A 150 0.20 10.64 -15.62
C LEU A 150 -0.72 11.31 -16.65
N ILE A 151 -0.18 11.78 -17.78
CA ILE A 151 -0.98 12.39 -18.85
C ILE A 151 -1.97 11.38 -19.44
N ARG A 152 -1.53 10.15 -19.68
CA ARG A 152 -2.37 9.03 -20.14
C ARG A 152 -3.53 8.79 -19.19
N PHE A 153 -3.25 8.74 -17.89
CA PHE A 153 -4.28 8.56 -16.87
C PHE A 153 -5.29 9.72 -16.88
N ILE A 154 -4.84 10.97 -16.90
CA ILE A 154 -5.74 12.13 -16.93
C ILE A 154 -6.62 12.12 -18.19
N ARG A 155 -6.07 11.77 -19.36
CA ARG A 155 -6.84 11.66 -20.61
C ARG A 155 -7.82 10.49 -20.63
N THR A 156 -7.57 9.45 -19.84
CA THR A 156 -8.45 8.28 -19.69
C THR A 156 -9.54 8.52 -18.65
N TYR A 157 -9.16 8.98 -17.46
CA TYR A 157 -10.06 9.22 -16.33
C TYR A 157 -10.92 10.48 -16.51
N GLN A 158 -10.36 11.50 -17.17
CA GLN A 158 -11.00 12.78 -17.52
C GLN A 158 -11.56 13.55 -16.30
N PRO A 159 -10.72 13.90 -15.29
CA PRO A 159 -11.17 14.59 -14.09
C PRO A 159 -11.52 16.06 -14.32
N ASP A 160 -12.61 16.55 -13.72
CA ASP A 160 -12.92 17.99 -13.74
C ASP A 160 -12.00 18.76 -12.78
N ILE A 161 -11.64 18.15 -11.66
CA ILE A 161 -10.77 18.74 -10.63
C ILE A 161 -9.62 17.79 -10.31
N VAL A 162 -8.40 18.32 -10.25
CA VAL A 162 -7.20 17.60 -9.77
C VAL A 162 -6.68 18.29 -8.51
N MET A 163 -6.30 17.50 -7.51
CA MET A 163 -5.68 17.99 -6.27
C MET A 163 -4.64 16.99 -5.73
N PRO A 164 -3.34 17.33 -5.77
CA PRO A 164 -2.33 16.59 -5.03
C PRO A 164 -2.59 16.56 -3.52
N SER A 165 -2.21 15.47 -2.85
CA SER A 165 -2.35 15.32 -1.38
C SER A 165 -1.49 16.31 -0.59
N PHE A 166 -0.37 16.73 -1.19
CA PHE A 166 0.66 17.58 -0.59
C PHE A 166 0.98 18.80 -1.46
N ARG A 167 1.90 19.63 -0.97
CA ARG A 167 2.49 20.77 -1.69
C ARG A 167 3.95 20.47 -2.03
N ASP A 168 4.51 21.16 -3.02
CA ASP A 168 5.97 21.22 -3.20
C ASP A 168 6.57 22.14 -2.13
N SER A 169 6.93 21.56 -0.99
CA SER A 169 7.60 22.21 0.14
C SER A 169 8.86 21.43 0.51
N ASP A 170 9.90 22.12 0.98
CA ASP A 170 11.15 21.51 1.44
C ASP A 170 10.98 20.63 2.70
N THR A 171 9.83 20.74 3.38
CA THR A 171 9.45 19.88 4.50
C THR A 171 8.74 18.58 4.09
N GLN A 172 8.53 18.36 2.80
CA GLN A 172 7.83 17.18 2.26
C GLN A 172 8.82 16.20 1.61
N HIS A 173 8.42 14.94 1.57
CA HIS A 173 9.18 13.90 0.86
C HIS A 173 9.27 14.23 -0.64
N GLY A 174 10.43 14.03 -1.24
CA GLY A 174 10.70 14.21 -2.67
C GLY A 174 9.67 13.56 -3.60
N HIS A 175 9.12 12.40 -3.22
CA HIS A 175 8.05 11.74 -3.98
C HIS A 175 6.76 12.59 -4.01
N HIS A 176 6.33 13.12 -2.84
CA HIS A 176 5.16 14.00 -2.73
C HIS A 176 5.33 15.29 -3.53
N ARG A 177 6.53 15.87 -3.46
CA ARG A 177 6.91 17.08 -4.20
C ARG A 177 6.85 16.82 -5.70
N THR A 178 7.38 15.68 -6.15
CA THR A 178 7.37 15.24 -7.55
C THR A 178 5.95 15.07 -8.08
N MET A 179 5.09 14.37 -7.36
CA MET A 179 3.70 14.21 -7.79
C MET A 179 2.94 15.55 -7.82
N THR A 180 3.24 16.47 -6.90
CA THR A 180 2.65 17.80 -6.90
C THR A 180 3.04 18.59 -8.16
N ILE A 181 4.33 18.64 -8.49
CA ILE A 181 4.80 19.41 -9.65
C ILE A 181 4.33 18.82 -10.97
N LEU A 182 4.37 17.49 -11.12
CA LEU A 182 3.94 16.82 -12.34
C LEU A 182 2.42 16.99 -12.55
N SER A 183 1.62 16.88 -11.48
CA SER A 183 0.18 17.13 -11.56
C SER A 183 -0.16 18.57 -11.94
N GLN A 184 0.62 19.55 -11.45
CA GLN A 184 0.43 20.95 -11.82
C GLN A 184 0.79 21.20 -13.29
N GLU A 185 1.90 20.64 -13.79
CA GLU A 185 2.27 20.72 -15.21
C GLU A 185 1.17 20.05 -16.08
N ALA A 186 0.73 18.86 -15.68
CA ALA A 186 -0.28 18.08 -16.40
C ALA A 186 -1.65 18.76 -16.53
N PHE A 187 -1.98 19.72 -15.65
CA PHE A 187 -3.23 20.49 -15.75
C PHE A 187 -3.39 21.17 -17.12
N LYS A 188 -2.28 21.65 -17.71
CA LYS A 188 -2.28 22.27 -19.05
C LYS A 188 -2.01 21.23 -20.13
N ASP A 189 -1.02 20.38 -19.91
CA ASP A 189 -0.46 19.52 -20.95
C ASP A 189 -1.39 18.35 -21.33
N ALA A 190 -2.27 17.90 -20.42
CA ALA A 190 -3.28 16.90 -20.76
C ALA A 190 -4.25 17.39 -21.86
N ALA A 191 -4.40 18.71 -22.02
CA ALA A 191 -5.20 19.36 -23.04
C ALA A 191 -4.43 19.67 -24.34
N ASP A 192 -3.10 19.55 -24.36
CA ASP A 192 -2.26 19.86 -25.53
C ASP A 192 -2.08 18.61 -26.41
N PRO A 193 -2.57 18.59 -27.66
CA PRO A 193 -2.42 17.45 -28.56
C PRO A 193 -0.96 17.18 -29.00
N ASN A 194 -0.02 18.09 -28.74
CA ASN A 194 1.40 17.91 -29.05
C ASN A 194 2.17 17.21 -27.93
N VAL A 195 1.60 17.11 -26.73
CA VAL A 195 2.17 16.35 -25.62
C VAL A 195 1.73 14.90 -25.74
N PHE A 196 2.69 13.99 -25.91
CA PHE A 196 2.46 12.55 -26.13
C PHE A 196 1.41 12.25 -27.24
N PRO A 197 1.65 12.69 -28.50
CA PRO A 197 0.67 12.56 -29.59
C PRO A 197 0.36 11.10 -29.98
N GLU A 198 1.21 10.14 -29.62
CA GLU A 198 0.98 8.70 -29.75
C GLU A 198 -0.25 8.22 -28.98
N GLN A 199 -0.53 8.79 -27.81
CA GLN A 199 -1.74 8.47 -27.03
C GLN A 199 -3.02 8.75 -27.83
N LEU A 200 -3.03 9.80 -28.65
CA LEU A 200 -4.17 10.12 -29.51
C LEU A 200 -4.33 9.12 -30.66
N LYS A 201 -3.22 8.54 -31.16
CA LYS A 201 -3.26 7.48 -32.18
C LYS A 201 -3.80 6.16 -31.61
N GLU A 202 -3.64 5.95 -30.31
CA GLU A 202 -4.19 4.82 -29.56
C GLU A 202 -5.67 5.01 -29.20
N GLY A 203 -6.25 6.16 -29.54
CA GLY A 203 -7.68 6.44 -29.38
C GLY A 203 -8.05 7.29 -28.17
N LEU A 204 -7.06 7.78 -27.41
CA LEU A 204 -7.32 8.77 -26.36
C LEU A 204 -7.66 10.14 -26.96
N SER A 205 -8.35 10.95 -26.16
CA SER A 205 -8.64 12.34 -26.49
C SER A 205 -7.94 13.26 -25.49
N VAL A 206 -7.59 14.47 -25.91
CA VAL A 206 -7.10 15.50 -24.99
C VAL A 206 -8.18 15.82 -23.95
N TRP A 207 -7.75 16.19 -22.75
CA TRP A 207 -8.66 16.55 -21.68
C TRP A 207 -8.17 17.79 -20.92
N GLN A 208 -8.97 18.85 -20.93
CA GLN A 208 -8.74 20.02 -20.10
C GLN A 208 -9.42 19.82 -18.74
N THR A 209 -8.64 19.52 -17.72
CA THR A 209 -9.04 19.65 -16.32
C THR A 209 -9.52 21.07 -16.07
N LYS A 210 -10.63 21.23 -15.34
CA LYS A 210 -11.30 22.54 -15.17
C LYS A 210 -10.68 23.35 -14.03
N LYS A 211 -10.27 22.69 -12.95
CA LYS A 211 -9.59 23.35 -11.81
C LYS A 211 -8.46 22.49 -11.23
N PHE A 212 -7.41 23.17 -10.78
CA PHE A 212 -6.33 22.58 -10.01
C PHE A 212 -6.26 23.22 -8.64
N TYR A 213 -6.34 22.40 -7.59
CA TYR A 213 -6.27 22.84 -6.20
C TYR A 213 -5.02 22.28 -5.52
N LEU A 214 -4.58 22.98 -4.47
CA LEU A 214 -3.67 22.44 -3.46
C LEU A 214 -4.31 22.51 -2.08
N PRO A 215 -3.89 21.67 -1.12
CA PRO A 215 -4.16 21.93 0.29
C PRO A 215 -3.65 23.34 0.63
N ALA A 216 -4.46 24.18 1.28
CA ALA A 216 -4.03 25.50 1.68
C ALA A 216 -2.89 25.40 2.71
N GLU A 217 -1.87 26.25 2.57
CA GLU A 217 -0.73 26.29 3.50
C GLU A 217 -1.18 26.73 4.90
N ASN A 218 -2.07 27.73 4.93
CA ASN A 218 -2.72 28.22 6.13
C ASN A 218 -4.10 28.82 5.78
N LYS A 219 -4.80 29.35 6.77
CA LYS A 219 -6.15 29.91 6.58
C LYS A 219 -6.17 31.15 5.68
N ASP A 220 -5.09 31.91 5.61
CA ASP A 220 -5.03 33.15 4.84
C ASP A 220 -4.78 32.89 3.34
N THR A 221 -4.18 31.74 3.02
CA THR A 221 -3.98 31.26 1.64
C THR A 221 -5.18 30.46 1.09
N ALA A 222 -6.23 30.26 1.90
CA ALA A 222 -7.37 29.44 1.51
C ALA A 222 -8.38 30.26 0.68
N ASP A 223 -8.61 29.85 -0.56
CA ASP A 223 -9.69 30.41 -1.39
C ASP A 223 -11.03 29.73 -1.08
N THR A 224 -11.00 28.41 -0.90
CA THR A 224 -12.18 27.56 -0.72
C THR A 224 -12.14 26.89 0.65
N LEU A 225 -13.20 27.10 1.44
CA LEU A 225 -13.41 26.45 2.73
C LEU A 225 -14.63 25.55 2.65
N ILE A 226 -14.49 24.31 3.10
CA ILE A 226 -15.57 23.31 3.01
C ILE A 226 -15.73 22.66 4.39
N GLU A 227 -16.92 22.78 4.95
CA GLU A 227 -17.29 22.01 6.13
C GLU A 227 -17.44 20.55 5.74
N ILE A 228 -16.74 19.66 6.45
CA ILE A 228 -16.77 18.22 6.26
C ILE A 228 -17.16 17.48 7.55
N GLY A 229 -17.18 18.15 8.71
CA GLY A 229 -17.45 17.53 10.01
C GLY A 229 -18.91 17.20 10.30
N MET A 230 -19.81 17.37 9.34
CA MET A 230 -21.22 17.02 9.52
C MET A 230 -21.43 15.51 9.66
N PHE A 231 -22.43 15.15 10.45
CA PHE A 231 -22.91 13.78 10.61
C PHE A 231 -23.82 13.39 9.45
N ASP A 232 -23.57 12.24 8.82
CA ASP A 232 -24.44 11.65 7.81
C ASP A 232 -25.30 10.54 8.46
N PRO A 233 -26.63 10.69 8.50
CA PRO A 233 -27.51 9.72 9.16
C PRO A 233 -27.54 8.36 8.44
N VAL A 234 -27.24 8.30 7.14
CA VAL A 234 -27.25 7.04 6.38
C VAL A 234 -26.05 6.18 6.77
N TYR A 235 -24.87 6.79 6.84
CA TYR A 235 -23.65 6.09 7.24
C TYR A 235 -23.50 5.97 8.77
N GLY A 236 -24.25 6.76 9.54
CA GLY A 236 -24.14 6.79 11.00
C GLY A 236 -22.83 7.39 11.51
N MET A 237 -22.13 8.16 10.66
CA MET A 237 -20.81 8.71 10.91
C MET A 237 -20.67 10.11 10.30
N SER A 238 -19.73 10.90 10.81
CA SER A 238 -19.23 12.07 10.08
C SER A 238 -18.22 11.66 9.00
N TYR A 239 -18.03 12.47 7.95
CA TYR A 239 -17.06 12.13 6.89
C TYR A 239 -15.61 12.00 7.40
N PRO A 240 -15.15 12.78 8.38
CA PRO A 240 -13.88 12.52 9.05
C PRO A 240 -13.80 11.15 9.72
N GLN A 241 -14.88 10.67 10.35
CA GLN A 241 -14.90 9.33 10.93
C GLN A 241 -14.82 8.25 9.86
N ILE A 242 -15.56 8.39 8.75
CA ILE A 242 -15.42 7.49 7.58
C ILE A 242 -13.98 7.54 7.03
N GLY A 243 -13.35 8.72 7.05
CA GLY A 243 -11.95 8.89 6.71
C GLY A 243 -11.01 8.12 7.64
N GLU A 244 -11.24 8.13 8.96
CA GLU A 244 -10.44 7.34 9.90
C GLU A 244 -10.70 5.83 9.78
N GLU A 245 -11.93 5.38 9.50
CA GLU A 245 -12.23 3.97 9.15
C GLU A 245 -11.42 3.52 7.92
N SER A 246 -11.31 4.38 6.90
CA SER A 246 -10.43 4.13 5.76
C SER A 246 -8.96 4.05 6.18
N ARG A 247 -8.50 4.93 7.07
CA ARG A 247 -7.11 4.93 7.54
C ARG A 247 -6.76 3.68 8.37
N TYR A 248 -7.71 3.11 9.10
CA TYR A 248 -7.52 1.85 9.83
C TYR A 248 -7.19 0.65 8.92
N MET A 249 -7.47 0.73 7.62
CA MET A 249 -7.09 -0.32 6.67
C MET A 249 -5.62 -0.29 6.28
N HIS A 250 -4.91 0.83 6.47
CA HIS A 250 -3.45 0.93 6.29
C HIS A 250 -2.72 0.39 7.53
N LYS A 251 -2.98 -0.88 7.87
CA LYS A 251 -2.47 -1.52 9.09
C LYS A 251 -0.95 -1.62 9.07
N SER A 252 -0.34 -1.88 7.91
CA SER A 252 1.12 -1.88 7.74
C SER A 252 1.78 -0.55 8.14
N GLN A 253 1.03 0.56 8.11
CA GLN A 253 1.50 1.91 8.49
C GLN A 253 1.02 2.34 9.89
N GLY A 254 0.25 1.50 10.60
CA GLY A 254 -0.26 1.81 11.95
C GLY A 254 -1.19 3.03 12.01
N MET A 255 -2.03 3.23 10.99
CA MET A 255 -2.89 4.41 10.86
C MET A 255 -4.31 4.22 11.42
N GLY A 256 -5.05 5.33 11.51
CA GLY A 256 -6.43 5.40 12.01
C GLY A 256 -6.52 5.88 13.46
N ASN A 257 -7.57 6.64 13.77
CA ASN A 257 -7.83 7.18 15.11
C ASN A 257 -9.33 7.26 15.39
N ASP A 258 -9.71 7.01 16.64
CA ASP A 258 -11.07 7.27 17.10
C ASP A 258 -11.27 8.75 17.35
N ILE A 259 -12.16 9.37 16.57
CA ILE A 259 -12.47 10.80 16.68
C ILE A 259 -13.96 11.05 16.96
N PRO A 260 -14.30 12.10 17.71
CA PRO A 260 -15.70 12.48 17.93
C PRO A 260 -16.30 13.12 16.68
N VAL A 261 -17.64 13.11 16.58
CA VAL A 261 -18.37 13.96 15.65
C VAL A 261 -18.17 15.42 16.08
N ALA A 262 -17.46 16.19 15.26
CA ALA A 262 -17.17 17.60 15.53
C ALA A 262 -17.05 18.39 14.22
N PRO A 263 -17.37 19.71 14.22
CA PRO A 263 -17.12 20.58 13.08
C PRO A 263 -15.66 20.50 12.64
N ARG A 264 -15.44 20.33 11.34
CA ARG A 264 -14.12 20.20 10.73
C ARG A 264 -14.17 20.79 9.33
N GLN A 265 -13.18 21.61 9.00
CA GLN A 265 -13.11 22.30 7.72
C GLN A 265 -11.87 21.89 6.95
N THR A 266 -12.04 21.61 5.66
CA THR A 266 -10.94 21.53 4.70
C THR A 266 -10.71 22.91 4.09
N HIS A 267 -9.45 23.26 3.85
CA HIS A 267 -9.03 24.55 3.32
C HIS A 267 -8.21 24.29 2.06
N LEU A 268 -8.63 24.87 0.94
CA LEU A 268 -8.04 24.63 -0.37
C LEU A 268 -7.66 25.97 -1.02
N GLU A 269 -6.55 25.96 -1.76
CA GLU A 269 -6.08 27.06 -2.60
C GLU A 269 -6.35 26.71 -4.07
N LEU A 270 -7.00 27.60 -4.81
CA LEU A 270 -7.24 27.45 -6.25
C LEU A 270 -6.04 28.02 -7.01
N VAL A 271 -5.17 27.15 -7.51
CA VAL A 271 -3.93 27.57 -8.17
C VAL A 271 -4.17 27.89 -9.65
N ASP A 272 -4.90 27.04 -10.36
CA ASP A 272 -5.22 27.23 -11.78
C ASP A 272 -6.70 26.89 -12.07
N SER A 273 -7.32 27.64 -12.99
CA SER A 273 -8.68 27.40 -13.47
C SER A 273 -8.78 27.62 -14.98
N ALA A 274 -9.36 26.65 -15.68
CA ALA A 274 -9.68 26.74 -17.11
C ALA A 274 -11.14 27.20 -17.35
N VAL A 275 -11.87 27.50 -16.28
CA VAL A 275 -13.25 27.99 -16.30
C VAL A 275 -13.40 29.28 -15.49
N GLU A 276 -14.35 30.14 -15.88
CA GLU A 276 -14.67 31.33 -15.11
C GLU A 276 -15.43 30.97 -13.81
N THR A 277 -14.91 31.42 -12.68
CA THR A 277 -15.55 31.23 -11.36
C THR A 277 -16.56 32.32 -11.02
N ASN A 278 -16.57 33.43 -11.78
CA ASN A 278 -17.38 34.62 -11.53
C ASN A 278 -17.24 35.19 -10.11
N GLY A 279 -16.06 35.06 -9.51
CA GLY A 279 -15.78 35.53 -8.14
C GLY A 279 -16.37 34.65 -7.04
N SER A 280 -16.90 33.46 -7.37
CA SER A 280 -17.29 32.47 -6.38
C SER A 280 -16.09 31.64 -5.92
N ASN A 281 -16.04 31.40 -4.62
CA ASN A 281 -15.03 30.60 -3.94
C ASN A 281 -15.47 29.15 -3.72
N GLU A 282 -16.61 28.75 -4.27
CA GLU A 282 -17.11 27.37 -4.18
C GLU A 282 -16.25 26.41 -5.01
N LEU A 283 -16.07 25.18 -4.49
CA LEU A 283 -15.27 24.14 -5.12
C LEU A 283 -15.65 23.93 -6.61
N PHE A 284 -16.95 23.87 -6.90
CA PHE A 284 -17.46 23.60 -8.26
C PHE A 284 -17.77 24.84 -9.10
N ALA A 285 -17.47 26.06 -8.62
CA ALA A 285 -17.79 27.29 -9.35
C ALA A 285 -17.28 27.24 -10.80
N GLY A 286 -18.18 27.41 -11.78
CA GLY A 286 -17.85 27.38 -13.21
C GLY A 286 -17.94 25.99 -13.88
N ILE A 287 -18.00 24.91 -13.10
CA ILE A 287 -18.16 23.53 -13.57
C ILE A 287 -19.66 23.16 -13.50
N PRO A 288 -20.29 22.70 -14.58
CA PRO A 288 -21.68 22.24 -14.53
C PRO A 288 -21.83 21.08 -13.54
N TYR A 289 -22.59 21.29 -12.47
CA TYR A 289 -22.75 20.28 -11.42
C TYR A 289 -23.58 19.09 -11.90
N ASP A 290 -24.68 19.35 -12.59
CA ASP A 290 -25.66 18.35 -13.03
C ASP A 290 -26.03 18.51 -14.52
N PHE A 291 -26.93 17.66 -15.03
CA PHE A 291 -27.37 17.78 -16.43
C PHE A 291 -28.29 18.98 -16.69
N ASN A 292 -28.87 19.62 -15.65
CA ASN A 292 -29.58 20.89 -15.83
C ASN A 292 -28.60 22.02 -16.19
N GLU A 293 -27.45 22.06 -15.54
CA GLU A 293 -26.40 23.04 -15.82
C GLU A 293 -25.71 22.78 -17.16
N TRP A 294 -25.45 21.51 -17.50
CA TRP A 294 -25.00 21.16 -18.85
C TRP A 294 -26.00 21.60 -19.92
N ALA A 295 -27.31 21.44 -19.69
CA ALA A 295 -28.33 21.93 -20.61
C ALA A 295 -28.25 23.45 -20.82
N LYS A 296 -27.91 24.24 -19.79
CA LYS A 296 -27.74 25.70 -19.90
C LYS A 296 -26.51 26.08 -20.73
N LYS A 297 -25.46 25.25 -20.77
CA LYS A 297 -24.25 25.46 -21.58
C LYS A 297 -24.44 25.16 -23.06
N LEU A 298 -25.47 24.37 -23.43
CA LEU A 298 -25.75 24.06 -24.83
C LEU A 298 -26.12 25.32 -25.64
N PRO A 299 -25.69 25.41 -26.92
CA PRO A 299 -26.06 26.53 -27.78
C PRO A 299 -27.58 26.73 -27.85
N LYS A 300 -28.05 27.99 -27.88
CA LYS A 300 -29.50 28.33 -27.93
C LYS A 300 -30.27 27.68 -29.09
N LYS A 301 -29.58 27.25 -30.14
CA LYS A 301 -30.15 26.51 -31.29
C LYS A 301 -30.48 25.05 -30.99
N GLU A 302 -29.88 24.44 -29.97
CA GLU A 302 -30.04 23.04 -29.57
C GLU A 302 -31.16 22.84 -28.52
N LYS A 303 -32.29 23.55 -28.66
CA LYS A 303 -33.39 23.53 -27.67
C LYS A 303 -33.92 22.13 -27.38
N ALA A 304 -34.00 21.27 -28.39
CA ALA A 304 -34.47 19.90 -28.22
C ALA A 304 -33.52 19.10 -27.30
N LEU A 305 -32.21 19.28 -27.47
CA LEU A 305 -31.21 18.60 -26.66
C LEU A 305 -31.24 19.12 -25.21
N GLN A 306 -31.37 20.43 -25.02
CA GLN A 306 -31.58 21.05 -23.70
C GLN A 306 -32.74 20.40 -22.94
N VAL A 307 -33.90 20.28 -23.59
CA VAL A 307 -35.09 19.63 -22.99
C VAL A 307 -34.80 18.17 -22.63
N HIS A 308 -34.04 17.44 -23.44
CA HIS A 308 -33.70 16.04 -23.14
C HIS A 308 -32.76 15.90 -21.94
N PHE A 309 -31.74 16.75 -21.81
CA PHE A 309 -30.86 16.75 -20.64
C PHE A 309 -31.59 17.12 -19.35
N THR A 310 -32.40 18.20 -19.36
CA THR A 310 -33.23 18.58 -18.19
C THR A 310 -34.23 17.48 -17.82
N LYS A 311 -34.85 16.83 -18.81
CA LYS A 311 -35.75 15.70 -18.54
C LYS A 311 -34.99 14.54 -17.91
N PHE A 312 -33.80 14.22 -18.43
CA PHE A 312 -32.99 13.13 -17.92
C PHE A 312 -32.53 13.40 -16.49
N GLN A 313 -32.11 14.63 -16.15
CA GLN A 313 -31.81 15.01 -14.77
C GLN A 313 -32.99 14.76 -13.85
N LYS A 314 -34.20 15.17 -14.25
CA LYS A 314 -35.42 14.90 -13.47
C LYS A 314 -35.68 13.40 -13.24
N SER A 315 -35.31 12.55 -14.20
CA SER A 315 -35.38 11.09 -14.02
C SER A 315 -34.39 10.61 -12.97
N LEU A 316 -33.16 11.16 -12.94
CA LEU A 316 -32.15 10.88 -11.90
C LEU A 316 -32.62 11.35 -10.52
N ASP A 317 -33.10 12.59 -10.41
CA ASP A 317 -33.64 13.15 -9.15
C ASP A 317 -34.78 12.27 -8.61
N GLY A 318 -35.62 11.76 -9.51
CA GLY A 318 -36.71 10.87 -9.16
C GLY A 318 -36.26 9.48 -8.69
N ILE A 319 -35.08 9.00 -9.12
CA ILE A 319 -34.46 7.77 -8.61
C ILE A 319 -33.95 8.04 -7.19
N ILE A 320 -33.18 9.11 -6.99
CA ILE A 320 -32.62 9.49 -5.69
C ILE A 320 -33.75 9.68 -4.65
N SER A 321 -34.82 10.40 -5.01
CA SER A 321 -35.96 10.63 -4.13
C SER A 321 -36.78 9.37 -3.81
N SER A 322 -36.48 8.22 -4.43
CA SER A 322 -37.16 6.95 -4.15
C SER A 322 -36.45 6.12 -3.08
N TYR A 323 -35.24 6.49 -2.68
CA TYR A 323 -34.57 5.91 -1.52
C TYR A 323 -35.44 6.09 -0.26
N PRO A 324 -35.53 5.07 0.64
CA PRO A 324 -34.83 3.79 0.63
C PRO A 324 -35.59 2.64 -0.08
N SER A 325 -36.52 2.91 -1.00
CA SER A 325 -37.32 1.85 -1.63
C SER A 325 -36.64 1.24 -2.86
N ASP A 326 -36.01 0.07 -2.68
CA ASP A 326 -35.40 -0.74 -3.76
C ASP A 326 -36.30 -0.87 -4.98
N SER A 327 -37.55 -1.28 -4.77
CA SER A 327 -38.49 -1.53 -5.86
C SER A 327 -38.78 -0.29 -6.72
N GLN A 328 -38.85 0.89 -6.09
CA GLN A 328 -39.09 2.15 -6.79
C GLN A 328 -37.83 2.64 -7.49
N VAL A 329 -36.68 2.57 -6.80
CA VAL A 329 -35.35 2.87 -7.35
C VAL A 329 -35.09 2.02 -8.59
N PHE A 330 -35.27 0.70 -8.49
CA PHE A 330 -35.05 -0.25 -9.58
C PHE A 330 -35.93 0.06 -10.80
N SER A 331 -37.24 0.23 -10.59
CA SER A 331 -38.20 0.49 -11.67
C SER A 331 -37.90 1.79 -12.43
N LYS A 332 -37.55 2.87 -11.71
CA LYS A 332 -37.18 4.15 -12.32
C LYS A 332 -35.83 4.08 -13.02
N THR A 333 -34.89 3.32 -12.47
CA THR A 333 -33.56 3.09 -13.07
C THR A 333 -33.65 2.43 -14.43
N GLN A 334 -34.52 1.43 -14.61
CA GLN A 334 -34.73 0.81 -15.94
C GLN A 334 -35.24 1.81 -16.98
N GLN A 335 -36.08 2.77 -16.56
CA GLN A 335 -36.55 3.83 -17.46
C GLN A 335 -35.42 4.79 -17.81
N ALA A 336 -34.61 5.20 -16.83
CA ALA A 336 -33.45 6.07 -17.04
C ALA A 336 -32.39 5.43 -17.95
N LEU A 337 -32.13 4.13 -17.84
CA LEU A 337 -31.22 3.39 -18.73
C LEU A 337 -31.66 3.49 -20.21
N LYS A 338 -32.96 3.36 -20.49
CA LYS A 338 -33.47 3.59 -21.87
C LYS A 338 -33.37 5.05 -22.31
N GLU A 339 -33.58 5.98 -21.39
CA GLU A 339 -33.48 7.41 -21.70
C GLU A 339 -32.05 7.82 -22.03
N ILE A 340 -31.07 7.33 -21.27
CA ILE A 340 -29.66 7.66 -21.48
C ILE A 340 -29.13 7.09 -22.79
N GLU A 341 -29.46 5.85 -23.16
CA GLU A 341 -29.08 5.27 -24.46
C GLU A 341 -29.57 6.12 -25.65
N ARG A 342 -30.79 6.67 -25.54
CA ARG A 342 -31.35 7.56 -26.57
C ARG A 342 -30.66 8.92 -26.56
N LEU A 343 -30.29 9.41 -25.38
CA LEU A 343 -29.61 10.70 -25.21
C LEU A 343 -28.18 10.65 -25.74
N VAL A 344 -27.44 9.57 -25.51
CA VAL A 344 -26.12 9.30 -26.12
C VAL A 344 -26.21 9.39 -27.64
N LYS A 345 -27.11 8.59 -28.26
CA LYS A 345 -27.32 8.60 -29.73
C LYS A 345 -27.69 9.97 -30.30
N LYS A 346 -28.43 10.79 -29.54
CA LYS A 346 -28.78 12.16 -29.95
C LYS A 346 -27.58 13.10 -29.85
N THR A 347 -26.78 12.95 -28.79
CA THR A 347 -25.57 13.75 -28.56
C THR A 347 -24.52 13.45 -29.62
N GLU A 348 -24.29 12.17 -29.96
CA GLU A 348 -23.41 11.75 -31.06
C GLU A 348 -23.81 12.42 -32.39
N LYS A 349 -25.11 12.44 -32.72
CA LYS A 349 -25.64 13.01 -33.97
C LYS A 349 -25.76 14.53 -33.98
N SER A 350 -25.56 15.19 -32.84
CA SER A 350 -25.68 16.65 -32.72
C SER A 350 -24.57 17.39 -33.49
N LYS A 351 -24.75 18.68 -33.77
CA LYS A 351 -23.72 19.54 -34.39
C LYS A 351 -23.04 20.44 -33.35
N LEU A 352 -22.84 19.90 -32.14
CA LEU A 352 -22.08 20.56 -31.09
C LEU A 352 -20.61 20.70 -31.48
N ASP A 353 -19.96 21.68 -30.87
CA ASP A 353 -18.50 21.77 -30.85
C ASP A 353 -17.88 20.45 -30.38
N SER A 354 -16.70 20.09 -30.91
CA SER A 354 -16.08 18.79 -30.64
C SER A 354 -15.76 18.58 -29.17
N GLN A 355 -15.25 19.61 -28.47
CA GLN A 355 -14.92 19.50 -27.06
C GLN A 355 -16.18 19.33 -26.22
N LEU A 356 -17.17 20.21 -26.42
CA LEU A 356 -18.44 20.13 -25.68
C LEU A 356 -19.16 18.80 -25.93
N LYS A 357 -19.09 18.26 -27.15
CA LYS A 357 -19.65 16.94 -27.45
C LYS A 357 -18.90 15.85 -26.70
N SER A 358 -17.57 15.87 -26.70
CA SER A 358 -16.73 14.89 -26.00
C SER A 358 -17.03 14.89 -24.50
N ASP A 359 -17.03 16.07 -23.86
CA ASP A 359 -17.34 16.23 -22.44
C ASP A 359 -18.72 15.63 -22.11
N LEU A 360 -19.76 15.95 -22.89
CA LEU A 360 -21.11 15.42 -22.67
C LEU A 360 -21.20 13.90 -22.86
N LEU A 361 -20.53 13.34 -23.87
CA LEU A 361 -20.52 11.90 -24.10
C LEU A 361 -19.82 11.16 -22.95
N HIS A 362 -18.70 11.70 -22.46
CA HIS A 362 -18.02 11.18 -21.27
C HIS A 362 -18.94 11.22 -20.04
N LYS A 363 -19.59 12.35 -19.75
CA LYS A 363 -20.54 12.46 -18.61
C LYS A 363 -21.71 11.49 -18.73
N LEU A 364 -22.22 11.26 -19.94
CA LEU A 364 -23.28 10.29 -20.17
C LEU A 364 -22.80 8.85 -19.97
N GLU A 365 -21.60 8.49 -20.41
CA GLU A 365 -21.08 7.12 -20.18
C GLU A 365 -20.84 6.86 -18.69
N VAL A 366 -20.24 7.80 -17.96
CA VAL A 366 -20.10 7.71 -16.50
C VAL A 366 -21.46 7.54 -15.82
N LYS A 367 -22.48 8.32 -16.22
CA LYS A 367 -23.81 8.21 -15.65
C LYS A 367 -24.48 6.86 -16.00
N LYS A 368 -24.19 6.30 -17.17
CA LYS A 368 -24.69 4.98 -17.57
C LYS A 368 -24.10 3.89 -16.68
N GLU A 369 -22.80 3.91 -16.41
CA GLU A 369 -22.14 2.99 -15.48
C GLU A 369 -22.75 3.09 -14.07
N GLN A 370 -22.98 4.31 -13.58
CA GLN A 370 -23.65 4.52 -12.29
C GLN A 370 -25.09 3.96 -12.28
N LEU A 371 -25.86 4.16 -13.35
CA LEU A 371 -27.21 3.58 -13.46
C LEU A 371 -27.20 2.06 -13.55
N LEU A 372 -26.18 1.44 -14.17
CA LEU A 372 -26.02 -0.01 -14.18
C LEU A 372 -25.73 -0.53 -12.77
N ASN A 373 -24.90 0.17 -11.99
CA ASN A 373 -24.66 -0.15 -10.58
C ASN A 373 -25.94 -0.01 -9.73
N VAL A 374 -26.67 1.10 -9.88
CA VAL A 374 -27.97 1.29 -9.21
C VAL A 374 -28.94 0.18 -9.57
N SER A 375 -28.98 -0.22 -10.85
CA SER A 375 -29.82 -1.33 -11.30
C SER A 375 -29.44 -2.62 -10.58
N LEU A 376 -28.15 -2.94 -10.48
CA LEU A 376 -27.67 -4.13 -9.79
C LEU A 376 -28.08 -4.14 -8.32
N VAL A 377 -27.70 -3.10 -7.56
CA VAL A 377 -27.96 -3.03 -6.11
C VAL A 377 -29.46 -3.07 -5.82
N SER A 378 -30.24 -2.20 -6.47
CA SER A 378 -31.69 -2.14 -6.24
C SER A 378 -32.48 -3.33 -6.81
N SER A 379 -31.86 -4.20 -7.61
CA SER A 379 -32.52 -5.41 -8.12
C SER A 379 -32.68 -6.49 -7.05
N GLY A 380 -31.89 -6.44 -5.97
CA GLY A 380 -31.77 -7.53 -5.00
C GLY A 380 -31.15 -8.80 -5.59
N LEU A 381 -30.41 -8.71 -6.71
CA LEU A 381 -29.68 -9.82 -7.28
C LEU A 381 -28.39 -10.05 -6.49
N GLU A 382 -28.36 -11.14 -5.73
CA GLU A 382 -27.18 -11.66 -5.07
C GLU A 382 -26.39 -12.53 -6.06
N ILE A 383 -25.07 -12.33 -6.09
CA ILE A 383 -24.13 -13.02 -6.97
C ILE A 383 -23.09 -13.68 -6.08
N ASP A 384 -22.97 -14.99 -6.19
CA ASP A 384 -21.92 -15.79 -5.55
C ASP A 384 -21.13 -16.52 -6.64
N ALA A 385 -19.83 -16.27 -6.74
CA ALA A 385 -18.96 -16.82 -7.78
C ALA A 385 -17.71 -17.41 -7.15
N GLN A 386 -17.55 -18.73 -7.26
CA GLN A 386 -16.49 -19.47 -6.57
C GLN A 386 -15.80 -20.45 -7.52
N ALA A 387 -14.49 -20.60 -7.38
CA ALA A 387 -13.75 -21.68 -8.00
C ALA A 387 -13.63 -22.87 -7.04
N GLU A 388 -13.56 -24.08 -7.57
CA GLU A 388 -13.27 -25.30 -6.79
C GLU A 388 -11.88 -25.25 -6.15
N SER A 389 -10.94 -24.57 -6.81
CA SER A 389 -9.63 -24.21 -6.26
C SER A 389 -9.23 -22.81 -6.70
N ASN A 390 -8.73 -22.03 -5.76
CA ASN A 390 -8.15 -20.70 -5.98
C ASN A 390 -6.67 -20.79 -6.37
N ILE A 391 -6.02 -21.93 -6.10
CA ILE A 391 -4.67 -22.21 -6.57
C ILE A 391 -4.75 -23.17 -7.76
N LEU A 392 -4.22 -22.73 -8.90
CA LEU A 392 -4.19 -23.47 -10.15
C LEU A 392 -2.75 -23.65 -10.62
N THR A 393 -2.50 -24.70 -11.39
CA THR A 393 -1.23 -24.93 -12.11
C THR A 393 -1.49 -24.93 -13.62
N LYS A 394 -0.42 -24.78 -14.42
CA LYS A 394 -0.51 -24.84 -15.88
C LYS A 394 -1.12 -26.16 -16.32
N GLY A 395 -2.03 -26.12 -17.30
CA GLY A 395 -2.72 -27.33 -17.75
C GLY A 395 -3.77 -27.90 -16.78
N GLN A 396 -4.00 -27.31 -15.60
CA GLN A 396 -5.05 -27.75 -14.67
C GLN A 396 -6.45 -27.43 -15.20
N LYS A 397 -7.42 -28.27 -14.79
CA LYS A 397 -8.85 -28.01 -14.97
C LYS A 397 -9.45 -27.64 -13.62
N THR A 398 -10.32 -26.63 -13.61
CA THR A 398 -11.07 -26.25 -12.41
C THR A 398 -12.54 -26.01 -12.75
N ALA A 399 -13.43 -26.30 -11.81
CA ALA A 399 -14.83 -25.90 -11.91
C ALA A 399 -15.01 -24.49 -11.33
N VAL A 400 -15.78 -23.66 -12.01
CA VAL A 400 -16.21 -22.35 -11.52
C VAL A 400 -17.72 -22.36 -11.45
N THR A 401 -18.28 -22.19 -10.26
CA THR A 401 -19.73 -22.15 -10.03
C THR A 401 -20.14 -20.71 -9.79
N VAL A 402 -21.15 -20.25 -10.53
CA VAL A 402 -21.77 -18.95 -10.35
C VAL A 402 -23.25 -19.16 -10.01
N THR A 403 -23.65 -18.64 -8.85
CA THR A 403 -24.99 -18.70 -8.30
C THR A 403 -25.61 -17.30 -8.32
N LEU A 404 -26.78 -17.19 -8.93
CA LEU A 404 -27.59 -15.98 -9.01
C LEU A 404 -28.86 -16.17 -8.20
N THR A 405 -29.03 -15.41 -7.12
CA THR A 405 -30.25 -15.44 -6.30
C THR A 405 -30.99 -14.11 -6.40
N ASN A 406 -32.24 -14.15 -6.86
CA ASN A 406 -33.07 -12.94 -6.94
C ASN A 406 -33.85 -12.74 -5.63
N ASN A 407 -33.28 -11.95 -4.71
CA ASN A 407 -33.92 -11.54 -3.46
C ASN A 407 -34.86 -10.33 -3.64
N GLY A 408 -34.90 -9.75 -4.85
CA GLY A 408 -35.76 -8.62 -5.17
C GLY A 408 -37.23 -8.97 -5.40
N SER A 409 -38.04 -7.94 -5.63
CA SER A 409 -39.48 -8.06 -5.85
C SER A 409 -39.89 -8.25 -7.31
N GLN A 410 -38.95 -8.06 -8.26
CA GLN A 410 -39.23 -8.07 -9.69
C GLN A 410 -38.60 -9.28 -10.38
N LYS A 411 -39.25 -9.80 -11.42
CA LYS A 411 -38.67 -10.85 -12.28
C LYS A 411 -37.58 -10.25 -13.16
N LEU A 412 -36.37 -10.82 -13.11
CA LEU A 412 -35.27 -10.50 -14.02
C LEU A 412 -35.38 -11.41 -15.24
N LYS A 413 -35.47 -10.84 -16.44
CA LYS A 413 -35.59 -11.62 -17.68
C LYS A 413 -34.22 -11.93 -18.26
N LYS A 414 -34.08 -13.06 -18.93
CA LYS A 414 -32.82 -13.45 -19.59
C LYS A 414 -31.58 -13.23 -18.70
N ALA A 415 -31.69 -13.54 -17.41
CA ALA A 415 -30.53 -13.59 -16.52
C ALA A 415 -29.56 -14.63 -17.09
N ASP A 416 -28.31 -14.23 -17.25
CA ASP A 416 -27.27 -15.02 -17.90
C ASP A 416 -25.90 -14.74 -17.27
N VAL A 417 -25.02 -15.74 -17.35
CA VAL A 417 -23.65 -15.68 -16.83
C VAL A 417 -22.68 -16.07 -17.93
N GLU A 418 -21.63 -15.27 -18.09
CA GLU A 418 -20.44 -15.59 -18.89
C GLU A 418 -19.22 -15.51 -17.97
N LEU A 419 -18.15 -16.26 -18.26
CA LEU A 419 -16.86 -16.02 -17.63
C LEU A 419 -16.01 -15.13 -18.53
N ILE A 420 -15.34 -14.16 -17.93
CA ILE A 420 -14.24 -13.41 -18.54
C ILE A 420 -12.96 -14.13 -18.13
N THR A 421 -12.19 -14.59 -19.12
CA THR A 421 -10.89 -15.24 -18.96
C THR A 421 -9.95 -14.71 -20.05
N PRO A 422 -8.63 -14.90 -19.93
CA PRO A 422 -7.71 -14.69 -21.05
C PRO A 422 -8.18 -15.45 -22.31
N GLU A 423 -7.90 -14.89 -23.50
CA GLU A 423 -8.47 -15.35 -24.77
C GLU A 423 -8.13 -16.80 -25.13
N ASP A 424 -6.99 -17.29 -24.64
CA ASP A 424 -6.46 -18.63 -24.87
C ASP A 424 -7.01 -19.69 -23.89
N TRP A 425 -7.69 -19.28 -22.82
CA TRP A 425 -8.29 -20.19 -21.84
C TRP A 425 -9.54 -20.88 -22.41
N LYS A 426 -9.64 -22.19 -22.18
CA LYS A 426 -10.79 -22.97 -22.67
C LYS A 426 -11.85 -23.06 -21.59
N VAL A 427 -12.95 -22.34 -21.78
CA VAL A 427 -14.16 -22.46 -20.97
C VAL A 427 -15.17 -23.37 -21.67
N SER A 428 -15.59 -24.43 -20.98
CA SER A 428 -16.63 -25.35 -21.43
C SER A 428 -17.86 -25.28 -20.54
N ASN A 429 -19.00 -25.67 -21.11
CA ASN A 429 -20.36 -25.30 -20.71
C ASN A 429 -20.68 -23.84 -21.01
N LYS A 430 -21.94 -23.59 -21.38
CA LYS A 430 -22.48 -22.24 -21.57
C LYS A 430 -23.70 -22.12 -20.69
N SER A 431 -23.83 -20.97 -20.02
CA SER A 431 -25.09 -20.60 -19.43
C SER A 431 -26.17 -20.52 -20.51
N LYS A 432 -27.41 -20.75 -20.11
CA LYS A 432 -28.59 -20.49 -20.93
C LYS A 432 -29.38 -19.38 -20.27
N ALA A 433 -29.41 -18.22 -20.91
CA ALA A 433 -30.21 -17.10 -20.46
C ALA A 433 -31.66 -17.54 -20.12
N ALA A 434 -32.08 -17.29 -18.89
CA ALA A 434 -33.37 -17.72 -18.36
C ALA A 434 -34.02 -16.61 -17.51
N ASP A 435 -35.34 -16.66 -17.38
CA ASP A 435 -36.04 -15.73 -16.49
C ASP A 435 -35.86 -16.17 -15.03
N LEU A 436 -35.43 -15.24 -14.17
CA LEU A 436 -35.22 -15.44 -12.74
C LEU A 436 -36.31 -14.72 -11.94
N ALA A 437 -37.28 -15.48 -11.45
CA ALA A 437 -38.38 -14.95 -10.62
C ALA A 437 -37.92 -14.60 -9.19
N PRO A 438 -38.64 -13.71 -8.47
CA PRO A 438 -38.38 -13.43 -7.06
C PRO A 438 -38.27 -14.69 -6.20
N GLY A 439 -37.28 -14.73 -5.31
CA GLY A 439 -36.96 -15.86 -4.43
C GLY A 439 -36.49 -17.12 -5.16
N LYS A 440 -36.02 -16.99 -6.41
CA LYS A 440 -35.43 -18.10 -7.17
C LYS A 440 -33.94 -17.92 -7.31
N THR A 441 -33.27 -19.08 -7.35
CA THR A 441 -31.84 -19.21 -7.56
C THR A 441 -31.60 -19.95 -8.87
N ALA A 442 -30.62 -19.48 -9.64
CA ALA A 442 -30.06 -20.17 -10.79
C ALA A 442 -28.57 -20.39 -10.53
N GLU A 443 -28.07 -21.56 -10.91
CA GLU A 443 -26.68 -21.95 -10.72
C GLU A 443 -26.12 -22.45 -12.05
N VAL A 444 -24.89 -22.05 -12.37
CA VAL A 444 -24.17 -22.51 -13.55
C VAL A 444 -22.74 -22.86 -13.15
N THR A 445 -22.35 -24.10 -13.45
CA THR A 445 -20.95 -24.55 -13.30
C THR A 445 -20.26 -24.63 -14.66
N PHE A 446 -19.23 -23.82 -14.81
CA PHE A 446 -18.29 -23.82 -15.93
C PHE A 446 -17.12 -24.74 -15.63
N LYS A 447 -16.55 -25.33 -16.66
CA LYS A 447 -15.26 -26.03 -16.56
C LYS A 447 -14.22 -25.21 -17.31
N VAL A 448 -13.23 -24.71 -16.57
CA VAL A 448 -12.15 -23.88 -17.07
C VAL A 448 -10.90 -24.74 -17.18
N GLN A 449 -10.19 -24.64 -18.30
CA GLN A 449 -8.91 -25.29 -18.55
C GLN A 449 -7.85 -24.22 -18.71
N VAL A 450 -6.88 -24.21 -17.78
CA VAL A 450 -5.70 -23.36 -17.85
C VAL A 450 -4.80 -23.88 -18.99
N PRO A 451 -4.33 -23.02 -19.90
CA PRO A 451 -3.35 -23.38 -20.92
C PRO A 451 -2.04 -23.90 -20.33
N ALA A 452 -1.27 -24.68 -21.11
CA ALA A 452 0.03 -25.18 -20.68
C ALA A 452 1.10 -24.06 -20.68
N ASP A 453 0.88 -23.02 -21.47
CA ASP A 453 1.73 -21.84 -21.65
C ASP A 453 1.16 -20.59 -20.97
N ALA A 454 0.16 -20.74 -20.08
CA ALA A 454 -0.45 -19.63 -19.35
C ALA A 454 0.61 -18.82 -18.57
N ALA A 455 0.45 -17.50 -18.52
CA ALA A 455 1.24 -16.67 -17.62
C ALA A 455 0.98 -17.09 -16.15
N TYR A 456 2.02 -16.99 -15.32
CA TYR A 456 1.85 -17.14 -13.88
C TYR A 456 1.17 -15.90 -13.28
N TYR A 457 0.61 -16.08 -12.10
CA TYR A 457 -0.02 -15.04 -11.33
C TYR A 457 0.90 -13.83 -11.10
N HIS A 458 0.34 -12.63 -11.25
CA HIS A 458 0.99 -11.37 -10.89
C HIS A 458 0.01 -10.50 -10.07
N ALA A 459 0.44 -10.06 -8.89
CA ALA A 459 -0.43 -9.44 -7.88
C ALA A 459 -1.06 -8.10 -8.31
N TYR A 460 -0.52 -7.45 -9.34
CA TYR A 460 -0.98 -6.16 -9.83
C TYR A 460 -1.91 -6.26 -11.04
N GLU A 461 -2.08 -7.46 -11.59
CA GLU A 461 -2.98 -7.69 -12.73
C GLU A 461 -4.42 -7.90 -12.28
N THR A 462 -5.35 -7.71 -13.23
CA THR A 462 -6.76 -8.07 -13.01
C THR A 462 -6.91 -9.58 -12.82
N PRO A 463 -7.89 -10.05 -12.02
CA PRO A 463 -8.11 -11.48 -11.82
C PRO A 463 -8.27 -12.25 -13.14
N ALA A 464 -7.61 -13.41 -13.24
CA ALA A 464 -7.63 -14.24 -14.45
C ALA A 464 -9.02 -14.83 -14.78
N ILE A 465 -9.91 -14.91 -13.80
CA ILE A 465 -11.30 -15.32 -14.00
C ILE A 465 -12.20 -14.30 -13.32
N GLN A 466 -13.17 -13.77 -14.06
CA GLN A 466 -14.24 -12.94 -13.52
C GLN A 466 -15.59 -13.45 -14.04
N ALA A 467 -16.66 -13.24 -13.29
CA ALA A 467 -18.02 -13.54 -13.73
C ALA A 467 -18.64 -12.28 -14.33
N LYS A 468 -19.16 -12.38 -15.57
CA LYS A 468 -19.96 -11.35 -16.22
C LYS A 468 -21.43 -11.75 -16.17
N ILE A 469 -22.22 -10.96 -15.44
CA ILE A 469 -23.64 -11.20 -15.21
C ILE A 469 -24.42 -10.22 -16.08
N SER A 470 -25.48 -10.70 -16.72
CA SER A 470 -26.42 -9.81 -17.39
C SER A 470 -27.87 -10.22 -17.18
N TYR A 471 -28.77 -9.24 -17.17
CA TYR A 471 -30.21 -9.48 -17.14
C TYR A 471 -30.95 -8.33 -17.83
N GLU A 472 -32.22 -8.55 -18.15
CA GLU A 472 -33.13 -7.56 -18.71
C GLU A 472 -34.30 -7.28 -17.75
N SER A 473 -34.65 -6.01 -17.58
CA SER A 473 -35.87 -5.61 -16.87
C SER A 473 -36.51 -4.43 -17.58
N ALA A 474 -37.83 -4.51 -17.76
CA ALA A 474 -38.61 -3.52 -18.51
C ALA A 474 -37.94 -3.09 -19.83
N ASP A 475 -37.34 -4.01 -20.60
CA ASP A 475 -36.53 -3.83 -21.84
C ASP A 475 -35.26 -2.96 -21.73
N ALA A 476 -34.75 -2.69 -20.54
CA ALA A 476 -33.37 -2.24 -20.33
C ALA A 476 -32.50 -3.46 -20.00
N LYS A 477 -31.24 -3.45 -20.45
CA LYS A 477 -30.26 -4.50 -20.17
C LYS A 477 -29.24 -3.99 -19.16
N THR A 478 -29.04 -4.75 -18.09
CA THR A 478 -27.97 -4.52 -17.12
C THR A 478 -26.88 -5.54 -17.33
N VAL A 479 -25.62 -5.10 -17.28
CA VAL A 479 -24.43 -5.94 -17.34
C VAL A 479 -23.50 -5.49 -16.22
N THR A 480 -22.96 -6.44 -15.47
CA THR A 480 -21.95 -6.20 -14.43
C THR A 480 -20.88 -7.27 -14.49
N VAL A 481 -19.71 -6.97 -13.92
CA VAL A 481 -18.61 -7.91 -13.71
C VAL A 481 -18.41 -8.06 -12.20
N SER A 482 -18.29 -9.30 -11.75
CA SER A 482 -17.96 -9.66 -10.37
C SER A 482 -16.67 -10.44 -10.36
N GLU A 483 -15.82 -10.15 -9.39
CA GLU A 483 -14.69 -11.02 -9.06
C GLU A 483 -15.21 -12.31 -8.41
N LEU A 484 -14.39 -13.36 -8.45
CA LEU A 484 -14.64 -14.59 -7.71
C LEU A 484 -14.22 -14.40 -6.25
N ASP A 485 -14.75 -15.24 -5.37
CA ASP A 485 -14.29 -15.29 -3.99
C ASP A 485 -12.83 -15.78 -3.90
N GLY A 486 -12.00 -14.95 -3.26
CA GLY A 486 -10.55 -15.15 -3.15
C GLY A 486 -9.76 -14.95 -4.46
N THR A 487 -8.44 -15.04 -4.32
CA THR A 487 -7.50 -14.81 -5.44
C THR A 487 -7.29 -16.07 -6.25
N ILE A 488 -7.68 -16.04 -7.53
CA ILE A 488 -7.35 -17.11 -8.49
C ILE A 488 -5.91 -16.93 -8.97
N ALA A 489 -5.00 -17.80 -8.54
CA ALA A 489 -3.58 -17.74 -8.85
C ALA A 489 -3.12 -18.96 -9.65
N VAL A 490 -2.58 -18.73 -10.85
CA VAL A 490 -1.82 -19.74 -11.60
C VAL A 490 -0.38 -19.73 -11.09
N LEU A 491 0.01 -20.80 -10.40
CA LEU A 491 1.31 -20.98 -9.75
C LEU A 491 2.15 -22.06 -10.46
N PRO A 492 3.48 -22.10 -10.24
CA PRO A 492 4.31 -23.23 -10.65
C PRO A 492 3.88 -24.51 -9.94
N ASP A 493 4.15 -25.69 -10.54
CA ASP A 493 3.78 -26.99 -9.93
C ASP A 493 4.40 -27.18 -8.55
N VAL A 494 5.62 -26.68 -8.38
CA VAL A 494 6.30 -26.60 -7.09
C VAL A 494 6.90 -25.22 -6.88
N GLY A 495 6.82 -24.71 -5.64
CA GLY A 495 7.55 -23.53 -5.18
C GLY A 495 8.76 -23.93 -4.33
N LEU A 496 9.84 -23.16 -4.42
CA LEU A 496 11.11 -23.41 -3.72
C LEU A 496 11.46 -22.20 -2.86
N THR A 497 11.61 -22.38 -1.54
CA THR A 497 12.04 -21.33 -0.63
C THR A 497 13.35 -21.73 0.04
N LEU A 498 14.38 -20.92 -0.11
CA LEU A 498 15.68 -21.16 0.49
C LEU A 498 15.77 -20.52 1.87
N SER A 499 16.52 -21.17 2.77
CA SER A 499 16.87 -20.65 4.09
C SER A 499 18.32 -21.01 4.42
N PRO A 500 19.18 -20.05 4.81
CA PRO A 500 18.87 -18.63 4.95
C PRO A 500 18.53 -17.94 3.61
N GLU A 501 17.84 -16.80 3.67
CA GLU A 501 17.45 -16.00 2.48
C GLU A 501 18.67 -15.30 1.84
N ASP A 502 19.71 -15.08 2.64
CA ASP A 502 20.95 -14.39 2.30
C ASP A 502 22.14 -15.12 2.94
N LEU A 503 23.29 -15.18 2.26
CA LEU A 503 24.48 -15.88 2.75
C LEU A 503 25.74 -15.00 2.82
N VAL A 504 26.39 -14.96 3.99
CA VAL A 504 27.70 -14.32 4.17
C VAL A 504 28.77 -15.37 4.38
N ILE A 505 29.88 -15.26 3.64
CA ILE A 505 31.09 -16.07 3.87
C ILE A 505 32.21 -15.16 4.38
N ASN A 506 32.61 -15.37 5.64
CA ASN A 506 33.77 -14.71 6.20
C ASN A 506 35.05 -15.36 5.67
N THR A 507 35.83 -14.64 4.85
CA THR A 507 37.06 -15.18 4.26
C THR A 507 38.21 -15.29 5.27
N ALA A 508 38.14 -14.62 6.41
CA ALA A 508 39.12 -14.76 7.51
C ALA A 508 38.98 -16.11 8.23
N ASN A 509 37.77 -16.69 8.22
CA ASN A 509 37.45 -17.97 8.84
C ASN A 509 36.34 -18.68 8.04
N VAL A 510 36.72 -19.23 6.89
CA VAL A 510 35.79 -19.90 5.98
C VAL A 510 35.21 -21.14 6.66
N GLN A 511 33.89 -21.17 6.82
CA GLN A 511 33.17 -22.31 7.37
C GLN A 511 33.31 -23.52 6.42
N GLU A 512 33.71 -24.68 6.95
CA GLU A 512 33.87 -25.91 6.16
C GLU A 512 32.52 -26.41 5.60
N GLU A 513 31.44 -26.22 6.36
CA GLU A 513 30.10 -26.67 6.04
C GLU A 513 29.08 -25.57 6.32
N VAL A 514 28.32 -25.20 5.29
CA VAL A 514 27.25 -24.21 5.37
C VAL A 514 25.92 -24.88 4.98
N PRO A 515 24.98 -25.08 5.92
CA PRO A 515 23.69 -25.67 5.62
C PRO A 515 22.77 -24.67 4.90
N VAL A 516 22.14 -25.12 3.82
CA VAL A 516 21.07 -24.42 3.09
C VAL A 516 19.87 -25.33 3.01
N ASN A 517 18.76 -24.92 3.61
CA ASN A 517 17.49 -25.63 3.53
C ASN A 517 16.70 -25.13 2.33
N VAL A 518 16.17 -26.05 1.54
CA VAL A 518 15.21 -25.78 0.46
C VAL A 518 13.88 -26.38 0.86
N LYS A 519 12.93 -25.52 1.21
CA LYS A 519 11.53 -25.90 1.40
C LYS A 519 10.86 -25.97 0.04
N VAL A 520 10.23 -27.09 -0.26
CA VAL A 520 9.51 -27.36 -1.51
C VAL A 520 8.04 -27.54 -1.20
N LYS A 521 7.19 -26.75 -1.85
CA LYS A 521 5.73 -26.82 -1.71
C LYS A 521 5.10 -27.32 -2.99
N ASN A 522 4.23 -28.33 -2.91
CA ASN A 522 3.50 -28.86 -4.04
C ASN A 522 2.21 -28.05 -4.29
N TYR A 523 2.10 -27.36 -5.43
CA TYR A 523 0.87 -26.67 -5.84
C TYR A 523 0.04 -27.46 -6.86
N ARG A 524 0.60 -28.54 -7.41
CA ARG A 524 -0.13 -29.44 -8.29
C ARG A 524 -1.25 -30.16 -7.55
N GLU A 525 -2.35 -30.41 -8.25
CA GLU A 525 -3.44 -31.22 -7.73
C GLU A 525 -2.97 -32.67 -7.47
N GLY A 526 -3.13 -33.14 -6.23
CA GLY A 526 -2.80 -34.50 -5.83
C GLY A 526 -1.32 -34.74 -5.51
N ALA A 527 -0.89 -36.00 -5.66
CA ALA A 527 0.48 -36.42 -5.36
C ALA A 527 1.46 -35.98 -6.45
N ALA A 528 2.69 -35.65 -6.05
CA ALA A 528 3.75 -35.24 -6.96
C ALA A 528 5.11 -35.76 -6.47
N GLN A 529 6.07 -35.89 -7.39
CA GLN A 529 7.45 -36.19 -7.09
C GLN A 529 8.34 -35.12 -7.73
N ALA A 530 9.23 -34.53 -6.93
CA ALA A 530 10.19 -33.53 -7.37
C ALA A 530 11.63 -34.04 -7.14
N SER A 531 12.52 -33.74 -8.08
CA SER A 531 13.97 -33.86 -7.89
C SER A 531 14.55 -32.46 -7.71
N VAL A 532 15.07 -32.16 -6.53
CA VAL A 532 15.57 -30.84 -6.14
C VAL A 532 17.09 -30.82 -6.24
N SER A 533 17.66 -29.74 -6.78
CA SER A 533 19.10 -29.46 -6.80
C SER A 533 19.37 -28.01 -6.41
N LEU A 534 20.59 -27.74 -5.97
CA LEU A 534 21.10 -26.39 -5.78
C LEU A 534 22.23 -26.13 -6.78
N HIS A 535 22.12 -25.06 -7.55
CA HIS A 535 23.23 -24.55 -8.33
C HIS A 535 24.10 -23.66 -7.43
N VAL A 536 25.39 -23.97 -7.42
CA VAL A 536 26.40 -23.31 -6.59
C VAL A 536 27.49 -22.71 -7.46
N PRO A 537 28.26 -21.71 -6.98
CA PRO A 537 29.36 -21.12 -7.73
C PRO A 537 30.42 -22.16 -8.12
N VAL A 538 31.16 -21.88 -9.19
CA VAL A 538 32.26 -22.75 -9.64
C VAL A 538 33.28 -22.92 -8.52
N GLY A 539 33.68 -24.16 -8.24
CA GLY A 539 34.66 -24.51 -7.20
C GLY A 539 34.05 -24.86 -5.85
N TRP A 540 32.76 -24.58 -5.64
CA TRP A 540 32.03 -25.04 -4.46
C TRP A 540 31.56 -26.48 -4.64
N SER A 541 31.45 -27.23 -3.54
CA SER A 541 30.75 -28.52 -3.54
C SER A 541 29.46 -28.42 -2.73
N VAL A 542 28.48 -29.26 -3.11
CA VAL A 542 27.19 -29.36 -2.42
C VAL A 542 26.84 -30.84 -2.24
N SER A 543 26.34 -31.19 -1.05
CA SER A 543 25.87 -32.54 -0.74
C SER A 543 24.51 -32.51 -0.03
N PRO A 544 23.52 -33.30 -0.48
CA PRO A 544 23.55 -34.14 -1.68
C PRO A 544 23.54 -33.30 -2.97
N GLU A 545 24.00 -33.83 -4.10
CA GLU A 545 23.90 -33.12 -5.40
C GLU A 545 22.44 -32.96 -5.85
N LYS A 546 21.60 -33.96 -5.53
CA LYS A 546 20.16 -33.99 -5.79
C LYS A 546 19.42 -34.71 -4.67
N ALA A 547 18.21 -34.26 -4.38
CA ALA A 547 17.31 -34.91 -3.44
C ALA A 547 15.93 -35.17 -4.06
N ALA A 548 15.40 -36.37 -3.84
CA ALA A 548 14.04 -36.71 -4.27
C ALA A 548 13.05 -36.38 -3.14
N VAL A 549 12.01 -35.64 -3.47
CA VAL A 549 10.92 -35.25 -2.57
C VAL A 549 9.62 -35.84 -3.11
N ASN A 550 8.86 -36.51 -2.24
CA ASN A 550 7.56 -37.10 -2.59
C ASN A 550 6.46 -36.45 -1.76
N PHE A 551 5.40 -36.03 -2.43
CA PHE A 551 4.20 -35.44 -1.86
C PHE A 551 3.03 -36.40 -2.03
N GLY A 552 2.24 -36.59 -0.97
CA GLY A 552 0.99 -37.34 -0.98
C GLY A 552 -0.21 -36.51 -1.41
N SER A 553 -0.16 -35.18 -1.26
CA SER A 553 -1.26 -34.28 -1.63
C SER A 553 -0.79 -32.90 -2.08
N SER A 554 -1.71 -32.12 -2.64
CA SER A 554 -1.52 -30.70 -2.89
C SER A 554 -1.29 -29.94 -1.58
N LEU A 555 -0.55 -28.84 -1.68
CA LEU A 555 -0.14 -27.93 -0.61
C LEU A 555 0.75 -28.55 0.48
N GLU A 556 1.19 -29.80 0.29
CA GLU A 556 2.17 -30.40 1.19
C GLU A 556 3.54 -29.75 1.00
N GLU A 557 4.19 -29.44 2.12
CA GLU A 557 5.54 -28.90 2.18
C GLU A 557 6.52 -29.97 2.67
N LYS A 558 7.70 -29.98 2.08
CA LYS A 558 8.85 -30.81 2.48
C LYS A 558 10.10 -29.96 2.49
N GLU A 559 11.07 -30.36 3.28
CA GLU A 559 12.35 -29.67 3.37
C GLU A 559 13.48 -30.62 3.01
N VAL A 560 14.46 -30.08 2.29
CA VAL A 560 15.73 -30.75 1.98
C VAL A 560 16.85 -29.86 2.46
N THR A 561 17.77 -30.40 3.25
CA THR A 561 19.02 -29.71 3.62
C THR A 561 20.12 -30.08 2.63
N PHE A 562 20.75 -29.07 2.06
CA PHE A 562 21.98 -29.14 1.29
C PHE A 562 23.13 -28.59 2.13
N THR A 563 24.24 -29.31 2.23
CA THR A 563 25.47 -28.82 2.85
C THR A 563 26.38 -28.30 1.77
N LEU A 564 26.69 -27.00 1.82
CA LEU A 564 27.68 -26.37 0.96
C LEU A 564 29.06 -26.42 1.59
N ASN A 565 30.08 -26.63 0.77
CA ASN A 565 31.48 -26.45 1.15
C ASN A 565 32.08 -25.37 0.24
N PRO A 566 32.21 -24.13 0.73
CA PRO A 566 32.96 -23.09 0.03
C PRO A 566 34.44 -23.50 -0.12
N PRO A 567 35.13 -23.09 -1.19
CA PRO A 567 36.57 -23.32 -1.32
C PRO A 567 37.33 -22.55 -0.24
N ALA A 568 38.35 -23.17 0.36
CA ALA A 568 39.14 -22.54 1.43
C ALA A 568 39.88 -21.28 0.98
N ASP A 569 40.09 -21.10 -0.33
CA ASP A 569 40.69 -19.95 -0.98
C ASP A 569 39.66 -19.06 -1.70
N ILE A 570 38.39 -19.08 -1.26
CA ILE A 570 37.34 -18.22 -1.79
C ILE A 570 37.79 -16.75 -1.83
N GLN A 571 37.56 -16.11 -2.97
CA GLN A 571 37.89 -14.70 -3.17
C GLN A 571 36.72 -13.81 -2.75
N GLU A 572 37.04 -12.57 -2.40
CA GLU A 572 36.01 -11.57 -2.06
C GLU A 572 35.11 -11.27 -3.26
N GLY A 573 33.83 -10.99 -2.98
CA GLY A 573 32.84 -10.58 -3.97
C GLY A 573 31.50 -11.28 -3.83
N ASP A 574 30.58 -10.88 -4.70
CA ASP A 574 29.22 -11.40 -4.73
C ASP A 574 29.17 -12.78 -5.39
N PHE A 575 28.28 -13.63 -4.88
CA PHE A 575 27.96 -14.92 -5.46
C PHE A 575 26.46 -15.19 -5.33
N LYS A 576 26.01 -16.20 -6.08
CA LYS A 576 24.59 -16.56 -6.12
C LYS A 576 24.41 -18.06 -5.97
N LEU A 577 23.39 -18.45 -5.23
CA LEU A 577 22.89 -19.82 -5.16
C LEU A 577 21.48 -19.82 -5.73
N SER A 578 21.11 -20.83 -6.49
CA SER A 578 19.72 -20.98 -6.98
C SER A 578 19.23 -22.40 -6.77
N ALA A 579 18.03 -22.57 -6.26
CA ALA A 579 17.38 -23.88 -6.20
C ALA A 579 16.60 -24.12 -7.50
N GLU A 580 16.64 -25.37 -7.97
CA GLU A 580 15.76 -25.85 -9.03
C GLU A 580 15.09 -27.16 -8.60
N ALA A 581 13.91 -27.42 -9.14
CA ALA A 581 13.22 -28.68 -8.98
C ALA A 581 12.67 -29.16 -10.32
N THR A 582 12.87 -30.44 -10.64
CA THR A 582 12.27 -31.09 -11.81
C THR A 582 11.06 -31.92 -11.40
N VAL A 583 9.91 -31.67 -12.04
CA VAL A 583 8.67 -32.46 -11.92
C VAL A 583 8.25 -32.88 -13.32
N ASP A 584 8.05 -34.18 -13.56
CA ASP A 584 7.66 -34.75 -14.87
C ASP A 584 8.51 -34.28 -16.08
N GLY A 585 9.76 -33.86 -15.84
CA GLY A 585 10.70 -33.38 -16.87
C GLY A 585 10.67 -31.87 -17.11
N GLU A 586 9.82 -31.12 -16.40
CA GLU A 586 9.79 -29.66 -16.38
C GLU A 586 10.55 -29.12 -15.17
N THR A 587 11.27 -28.00 -15.36
CA THR A 587 12.08 -27.35 -14.31
C THR A 587 11.36 -26.14 -13.74
N PHE A 588 11.39 -26.01 -12.42
CA PHE A 588 10.85 -24.90 -11.65
C PHE A 588 11.95 -24.32 -10.75
N ASP A 589 12.02 -23.01 -10.69
CA ASP A 589 13.11 -22.24 -10.08
C ASP A 589 12.59 -20.99 -9.36
N SER A 590 11.34 -21.02 -8.90
CA SER A 590 10.66 -19.86 -8.32
C SER A 590 10.21 -20.11 -6.89
N THR A 591 10.41 -19.11 -6.04
CA THR A 591 9.73 -18.96 -4.75
C THR A 591 8.31 -18.48 -4.99
N VAL A 592 7.38 -19.02 -4.19
CA VAL A 592 6.01 -18.49 -4.09
C VAL A 592 5.81 -18.05 -2.65
N GLN A 593 5.89 -16.74 -2.41
CA GLN A 593 5.57 -16.15 -1.12
C GLN A 593 4.05 -15.93 -1.02
N GLU A 594 3.44 -16.54 -0.02
CA GLU A 594 2.03 -16.34 0.32
C GLU A 594 1.90 -15.14 1.26
N ILE A 595 1.08 -14.16 0.87
CA ILE A 595 0.81 -12.93 1.62
C ILE A 595 -0.65 -12.99 2.05
N GLN A 596 -0.90 -13.20 3.34
CA GLN A 596 -2.25 -13.41 3.86
C GLN A 596 -2.49 -12.57 5.11
N TYR A 597 -3.52 -11.72 5.05
CA TYR A 597 -4.05 -11.02 6.23
C TYR A 597 -5.57 -10.90 6.14
N ASP A 598 -6.23 -10.95 7.30
CA ASP A 598 -7.70 -10.91 7.40
C ASP A 598 -8.34 -9.72 6.69
N HIS A 599 -7.67 -8.55 6.69
CA HIS A 599 -8.21 -7.32 6.13
C HIS A 599 -8.02 -7.16 4.63
N ILE A 600 -7.11 -7.91 4.00
CA ILE A 600 -6.88 -7.83 2.54
C ILE A 600 -7.20 -9.12 1.79
N GLY A 601 -7.16 -10.28 2.44
CA GLY A 601 -7.26 -11.61 1.82
C GLY A 601 -5.90 -12.26 1.57
N THR A 602 -5.85 -13.24 0.66
CA THR A 602 -4.62 -13.97 0.29
C THR A 602 -4.14 -13.56 -1.10
N PHE A 603 -2.86 -13.24 -1.23
CA PHE A 603 -2.15 -12.89 -2.47
C PHE A 603 -0.83 -13.65 -2.55
N TYR A 604 -0.23 -13.69 -3.73
CA TYR A 604 1.03 -14.41 -3.94
C TYR A 604 2.07 -13.51 -4.61
N TYR A 605 3.33 -13.64 -4.20
CA TYR A 605 4.46 -13.00 -4.86
C TYR A 605 5.42 -14.07 -5.36
N LEU A 606 5.68 -14.05 -6.67
CA LEU A 606 6.55 -15.01 -7.34
C LEU A 606 7.85 -14.31 -7.70
N TYR A 607 8.96 -14.90 -7.30
CA TYR A 607 10.32 -14.42 -7.59
C TYR A 607 11.29 -15.60 -7.69
N PRO A 608 12.46 -15.43 -8.31
CA PRO A 608 13.45 -16.50 -8.41
C PRO A 608 13.81 -17.14 -7.06
N ALA A 609 13.93 -18.46 -7.03
CA ALA A 609 14.38 -19.23 -5.88
C ALA A 609 15.90 -19.13 -5.75
N GLU A 610 16.37 -17.98 -5.31
CA GLU A 610 17.78 -17.64 -5.25
C GLU A 610 18.15 -17.06 -3.88
N VAL A 611 19.39 -17.31 -3.48
CA VAL A 611 20.04 -16.67 -2.33
C VAL A 611 21.17 -15.83 -2.87
N ASN A 612 21.15 -14.54 -2.53
CA ASN A 612 22.29 -13.66 -2.78
C ASN A 612 23.30 -13.87 -1.66
N GLY A 613 24.58 -13.87 -2.02
CA GLY A 613 25.64 -13.98 -1.05
C GLY A 613 26.82 -13.12 -1.36
N VAL A 614 27.58 -12.83 -0.30
CA VAL A 614 28.80 -12.02 -0.38
C VAL A 614 29.90 -12.70 0.43
N ALA A 615 31.10 -12.74 -0.15
CA ALA A 615 32.31 -13.17 0.54
C ALA A 615 33.21 -11.97 0.78
N PHE A 616 33.66 -11.77 2.02
CA PHE A 616 34.60 -10.71 2.37
C PHE A 616 35.36 -11.05 3.65
N GLU A 617 36.53 -10.44 3.85
CA GLU A 617 37.27 -10.61 5.10
C GLU A 617 36.54 -9.88 6.22
N LEU A 618 36.21 -10.58 7.31
CA LEU A 618 35.66 -9.98 8.52
C LEU A 618 36.48 -10.44 9.73
N LEU A 619 37.25 -9.52 10.30
CA LEU A 619 38.03 -9.76 11.50
C LEU A 619 37.18 -9.46 12.73
N ALA A 620 37.32 -10.30 13.76
CA ALA A 620 36.72 -10.12 15.08
C ALA A 620 37.72 -10.58 16.16
N PRO A 621 37.74 -9.97 17.36
CA PRO A 621 38.54 -10.46 18.47
C PRO A 621 38.16 -11.89 18.86
N GLU A 622 39.16 -12.71 19.19
CA GLU A 622 38.92 -14.08 19.63
C GLU A 622 38.12 -14.08 20.95
N GLY A 623 36.98 -14.78 20.97
CA GLY A 623 36.16 -14.91 22.17
C GLY A 623 35.26 -13.71 22.48
N LEU A 624 35.13 -12.73 21.58
CA LEU A 624 34.20 -11.61 21.73
C LEU A 624 32.77 -12.10 21.96
N LYS A 625 32.17 -11.73 23.10
CA LYS A 625 30.77 -12.05 23.44
C LYS A 625 29.88 -10.82 23.37
N VAL A 626 28.87 -10.87 22.50
CA VAL A 626 27.95 -9.75 22.29
C VAL A 626 26.56 -10.11 22.81
N GLY A 627 26.04 -9.31 23.75
CA GLY A 627 24.62 -9.32 24.09
C GLY A 627 23.84 -8.38 23.17
N TYR A 628 22.77 -8.84 22.52
CA TYR A 628 21.97 -8.00 21.62
C TYR A 628 20.53 -7.91 22.08
N ILE A 629 20.04 -6.69 22.30
CA ILE A 629 18.64 -6.40 22.63
C ILE A 629 17.89 -6.12 21.34
N GLU A 630 17.26 -7.17 20.79
CA GLU A 630 16.49 -7.05 19.55
C GLU A 630 15.15 -6.32 19.77
N SER A 631 14.77 -5.53 18.78
CA SER A 631 13.52 -4.77 18.78
C SER A 631 12.38 -5.49 18.05
N GLY A 632 12.69 -6.49 17.23
CA GLY A 632 11.76 -7.13 16.30
C GLY A 632 11.60 -6.41 14.95
N PHE A 633 12.25 -5.25 14.76
CA PHE A 633 12.19 -4.46 13.52
C PHE A 633 13.39 -4.68 12.57
N ASP A 634 14.38 -5.47 12.99
CA ASP A 634 15.55 -5.83 12.19
C ASP A 634 16.05 -7.24 12.54
N LYS A 635 16.93 -7.79 11.69
CA LYS A 635 17.58 -9.10 11.84
C LYS A 635 19.10 -8.99 12.04
N VAL A 636 19.65 -7.83 12.42
CA VAL A 636 21.12 -7.61 12.48
C VAL A 636 21.83 -8.66 13.33
N ALA A 637 21.26 -9.01 14.49
CA ALA A 637 21.82 -10.06 15.35
C ALA A 637 21.98 -11.40 14.62
N ASP A 638 20.99 -11.81 13.82
CA ASP A 638 21.02 -13.06 13.06
C ASP A 638 22.08 -12.99 11.95
N TYR A 639 22.20 -11.86 11.26
CA TYR A 639 23.19 -11.66 10.21
C TYR A 639 24.63 -11.62 10.74
N LEU A 640 24.87 -11.07 11.93
CA LEU A 640 26.18 -11.11 12.60
C LEU A 640 26.52 -12.54 13.05
N SER A 641 25.55 -13.27 13.63
CA SER A 641 25.74 -14.68 13.96
C SER A 641 26.06 -15.53 12.73
N ASN A 642 25.36 -15.31 11.61
CA ASN A 642 25.61 -15.99 10.34
C ASN A 642 27.01 -15.70 9.77
N ALA A 643 27.55 -14.50 10.02
CA ALA A 643 28.92 -14.12 9.67
C ALA A 643 29.99 -14.72 10.63
N GLY A 644 29.56 -15.44 11.67
CA GLY A 644 30.44 -16.18 12.60
C GLY A 644 30.73 -15.48 13.93
N LEU A 645 29.99 -14.42 14.29
CA LEU A 645 30.15 -13.75 15.59
C LEU A 645 29.33 -14.45 16.70
N ASP A 646 29.84 -14.44 17.94
CA ASP A 646 29.13 -14.97 19.11
C ASP A 646 28.15 -13.91 19.66
N VAL A 647 26.93 -13.91 19.11
CA VAL A 647 25.85 -12.99 19.49
C VAL A 647 24.74 -13.72 20.24
N THR A 648 24.49 -13.29 21.47
CA THR A 648 23.37 -13.77 22.31
C THR A 648 22.25 -12.74 22.35
N LYS A 649 21.06 -13.13 21.87
CA LYS A 649 19.85 -12.30 21.98
C LYS A 649 19.37 -12.25 23.44
N LEU A 650 19.29 -11.06 24.01
CA LEU A 650 18.96 -10.86 25.43
C LEU A 650 17.44 -10.89 25.69
N THR A 651 17.04 -11.78 26.58
CA THR A 651 15.64 -11.96 27.00
C THR A 651 15.26 -11.01 28.14
N GLU A 652 13.96 -10.90 28.43
CA GLU A 652 13.46 -10.19 29.62
C GLU A 652 14.13 -10.68 30.92
N THR A 653 14.39 -11.98 31.05
CA THR A 653 15.02 -12.54 32.25
C THR A 653 16.48 -12.07 32.37
N ASP A 654 17.20 -11.99 31.25
CA ASP A 654 18.57 -11.49 31.22
C ASP A 654 18.61 -10.01 31.63
N LEU A 655 17.72 -9.20 31.04
CA LEU A 655 17.63 -7.76 31.31
C LEU A 655 17.11 -7.42 32.70
N SER A 656 16.32 -8.29 33.34
CA SER A 656 15.81 -8.06 34.70
C SER A 656 16.72 -8.60 35.81
N SER A 657 17.39 -9.74 35.58
CA SER A 657 18.14 -10.44 36.64
C SER A 657 19.41 -11.18 36.19
N GLY A 658 19.65 -11.31 34.89
CA GLY A 658 20.84 -11.99 34.36
C GLY A 658 22.15 -11.26 34.66
N ASP A 659 23.27 -11.99 34.60
CA ASP A 659 24.60 -11.40 34.72
C ASP A 659 25.00 -10.72 33.39
N LEU A 660 24.95 -9.40 33.36
CA LEU A 660 25.31 -8.62 32.16
C LEU A 660 26.83 -8.51 31.97
N SER A 661 27.64 -8.76 33.00
CA SER A 661 29.10 -8.63 32.94
C SER A 661 29.79 -9.72 32.12
N GLN A 662 29.05 -10.77 31.75
CA GLN A 662 29.55 -11.83 30.87
C GLN A 662 29.71 -11.40 29.40
N TYR A 663 29.15 -10.25 29.02
CA TYR A 663 29.22 -9.71 27.67
C TYR A 663 30.28 -8.61 27.59
N ASP A 664 31.17 -8.73 26.62
CA ASP A 664 32.18 -7.72 26.30
C ASP A 664 31.52 -6.46 25.74
N THR A 665 30.41 -6.62 25.04
CA THR A 665 29.58 -5.51 24.54
C THR A 665 28.09 -5.85 24.58
N ILE A 666 27.27 -4.87 24.95
CA ILE A 666 25.82 -4.95 24.81
C ILE A 666 25.34 -3.97 23.73
N VAL A 667 24.62 -4.48 22.74
CA VAL A 667 24.00 -3.72 21.67
C VAL A 667 22.51 -3.51 21.94
N VAL A 668 22.04 -2.28 21.80
CA VAL A 668 20.61 -1.96 21.73
C VAL A 668 20.21 -1.76 20.27
N GLY A 669 19.33 -2.63 19.77
CA GLY A 669 18.83 -2.60 18.40
C GLY A 669 18.01 -1.33 18.09
N ILE A 670 17.75 -1.09 16.80
CA ILE A 670 17.00 0.10 16.36
C ILE A 670 15.62 0.11 17.02
N ARG A 671 15.19 1.27 17.51
CA ARG A 671 13.85 1.45 18.12
C ARG A 671 13.54 0.50 19.29
N ALA A 672 14.50 -0.19 19.90
CA ALA A 672 14.22 -1.15 20.98
C ALA A 672 13.46 -0.54 22.18
N TYR A 673 13.69 0.74 22.53
CA TYR A 673 12.93 1.41 23.61
C TYR A 673 11.44 1.59 23.30
N LEU A 674 11.03 1.50 22.02
CA LEU A 674 9.62 1.47 21.63
C LEU A 674 8.98 0.12 21.92
N SER A 675 9.64 -0.96 21.49
CA SER A 675 9.03 -2.30 21.46
C SER A 675 9.30 -3.15 22.70
N ARG A 676 10.27 -2.76 23.53
CA ARG A 676 10.72 -3.55 24.69
C ARG A 676 10.46 -2.80 25.99
N GLU A 677 9.29 -3.03 26.60
CA GLU A 677 8.97 -2.48 27.93
C GLU A 677 9.96 -2.94 29.00
N ASP A 678 10.45 -4.19 28.89
CA ASP A 678 11.46 -4.78 29.76
C ASP A 678 12.83 -4.07 29.66
N LEU A 679 13.22 -3.60 28.47
CA LEU A 679 14.39 -2.74 28.30
C LEU A 679 14.20 -1.42 29.05
N THR A 680 13.09 -0.73 28.82
CA THR A 680 12.81 0.56 29.47
C THR A 680 12.77 0.44 30.98
N ALA A 681 12.16 -0.62 31.52
CA ALA A 681 12.10 -0.90 32.95
C ALA A 681 13.47 -1.18 33.59
N ASN A 682 14.44 -1.69 32.82
CA ASN A 682 15.75 -2.11 33.30
C ASN A 682 16.91 -1.25 32.78
N ASN A 683 16.63 -0.07 32.21
CA ASN A 683 17.66 0.81 31.61
C ASN A 683 18.78 1.19 32.60
N GLU A 684 18.46 1.34 33.90
CA GLU A 684 19.46 1.62 34.94
C GLU A 684 20.48 0.49 35.09
N ARG A 685 20.09 -0.78 34.90
CA ARG A 685 21.02 -1.92 34.95
C ARG A 685 22.02 -1.87 33.79
N LEU A 686 21.60 -1.39 32.61
CA LEU A 686 22.48 -1.19 31.46
C LEU A 686 23.47 -0.04 31.72
N LYS A 687 23.00 1.07 32.30
CA LYS A 687 23.89 2.15 32.73
C LYS A 687 24.87 1.69 33.82
N GLU A 688 24.44 0.85 34.76
CA GLU A 688 25.32 0.23 35.76
C GLU A 688 26.36 -0.70 35.12
N TYR A 689 25.97 -1.51 34.12
CA TYR A 689 26.90 -2.32 33.33
C TYR A 689 28.00 -1.45 32.69
N VAL A 690 27.62 -0.34 32.04
CA VAL A 690 28.59 0.60 31.45
C VAL A 690 29.46 1.23 32.55
N ALA A 691 28.86 1.70 33.65
CA ALA A 691 29.60 2.31 34.75
C ALA A 691 30.68 1.39 35.33
N ASN A 692 30.46 0.07 35.29
CA ASN A 692 31.35 -0.97 35.80
C ASN A 692 32.33 -1.53 34.74
N GLY A 693 32.55 -0.83 33.62
CA GLY A 693 33.54 -1.21 32.61
C GLY A 693 32.97 -1.81 31.33
N GLY A 694 31.65 -1.99 31.24
CA GLY A 694 31.00 -2.51 30.04
C GLY A 694 31.06 -1.54 28.85
N HIS A 695 31.05 -2.09 27.63
CA HIS A 695 30.88 -1.31 26.41
C HIS A 695 29.44 -1.45 25.89
N MET A 696 28.79 -0.32 25.59
CA MET A 696 27.42 -0.31 25.08
C MET A 696 27.34 0.41 23.74
N VAL A 697 26.69 -0.22 22.76
CA VAL A 697 26.41 0.35 21.44
C VAL A 697 24.90 0.50 21.27
N VAL A 698 24.43 1.72 21.09
CA VAL A 698 23.01 2.05 20.93
C VAL A 698 22.76 2.56 19.53
N GLN A 699 21.92 1.85 18.77
CA GLN A 699 21.47 2.28 17.45
C GLN A 699 20.32 3.29 17.54
N TYR A 700 19.87 3.81 16.41
CA TYR A 700 18.93 4.94 16.38
C TYR A 700 17.55 4.64 17.01
N HIS A 701 16.92 5.71 17.51
CA HIS A 701 15.53 5.76 18.00
C HIS A 701 14.84 7.03 17.47
N LYS A 702 13.50 7.03 17.43
CA LYS A 702 12.70 8.24 17.18
C LYS A 702 12.49 9.01 18.50
N PRO A 703 12.22 10.33 18.46
CA PRO A 703 11.91 11.12 19.66
C PRO A 703 10.74 10.57 20.51
N ASN A 704 9.82 9.83 19.90
CA ASN A 704 8.64 9.26 20.55
C ASN A 704 8.74 7.74 20.81
N ASP A 705 9.90 7.11 20.58
CA ASP A 705 10.13 5.69 20.85
C ASP A 705 10.45 5.43 22.35
N GLY A 706 9.87 6.21 23.27
CA GLY A 706 10.18 6.14 24.71
C GLY A 706 11.53 6.77 25.11
N TRP A 707 12.16 7.53 24.22
CA TRP A 707 13.44 8.21 24.48
C TRP A 707 13.27 9.42 25.40
N ASP A 708 13.94 9.39 26.56
CA ASP A 708 14.08 10.53 27.46
C ASP A 708 15.45 11.18 27.25
N GLN A 709 15.44 12.44 26.79
CA GLN A 709 16.66 13.18 26.46
C GLN A 709 17.60 13.40 27.65
N GLU A 710 17.14 13.27 28.89
CA GLU A 710 17.95 13.44 30.10
C GLU A 710 18.31 12.11 30.78
N ALA A 711 17.58 11.02 30.48
CA ALA A 711 17.65 9.79 31.29
C ALA A 711 17.96 8.50 30.53
N THR A 712 17.67 8.44 29.22
CA THR A 712 17.88 7.21 28.43
C THR A 712 19.36 6.92 28.27
N ALA A 713 20.13 7.89 27.77
CA ALA A 713 21.59 7.83 27.71
C ALA A 713 22.21 8.27 29.05
N PRO A 714 23.50 7.95 29.32
CA PRO A 714 24.18 8.38 30.55
C PRO A 714 24.30 9.90 30.71
N TYR A 715 24.34 10.63 29.60
CA TYR A 715 24.40 12.08 29.52
C TYR A 715 23.33 12.62 28.57
N PRO A 716 22.92 13.90 28.70
CA PRO A 716 21.87 14.46 27.86
C PRO A 716 22.12 14.29 26.37
N LEU A 717 21.12 13.76 25.67
CA LEU A 717 21.14 13.46 24.24
C LEU A 717 19.74 13.65 23.63
N THR A 718 19.57 14.69 22.83
CA THR A 718 18.29 15.05 22.21
C THR A 718 18.26 14.61 20.75
N ILE A 719 17.35 13.70 20.42
CA ILE A 719 17.15 13.20 19.06
C ILE A 719 16.51 14.27 18.16
N GLY A 720 16.99 14.35 16.92
CA GLY A 720 16.53 15.34 15.95
C GLY A 720 15.06 15.23 15.56
N ASN A 721 14.39 16.38 15.48
CA ASN A 721 12.99 16.55 15.07
C ASN A 721 12.79 17.90 14.34
N PRO A 722 11.99 17.99 13.26
CA PRO A 722 11.32 16.92 12.52
C PRO A 722 12.30 16.03 11.73
N SER A 723 11.94 14.76 11.55
CA SER A 723 12.83 13.74 10.96
C SER A 723 13.47 14.15 9.64
N ILE A 724 12.73 14.80 8.73
CA ILE A 724 13.23 15.23 7.41
C ILE A 724 14.49 16.11 7.49
N ARG A 725 14.66 16.87 8.58
CA ARG A 725 15.81 17.78 8.78
C ARG A 725 17.02 17.13 9.44
N TRP A 726 16.89 15.90 9.92
CA TRP A 726 17.91 15.22 10.74
C TRP A 726 18.21 13.85 10.16
N ARG A 727 18.42 13.79 8.84
CA ARG A 727 18.64 12.58 8.04
C ARG A 727 19.63 12.88 6.92
N VAL A 728 20.37 11.86 6.52
CA VAL A 728 21.19 11.85 5.29
C VAL A 728 20.66 10.73 4.43
N THR A 729 19.92 11.11 3.40
CA THR A 729 19.10 10.22 2.57
C THR A 729 19.83 9.74 1.33
N ASP A 730 20.79 10.51 0.82
CA ASP A 730 21.63 10.08 -0.30
C ASP A 730 22.61 9.01 0.18
N GLU A 731 22.43 7.77 -0.28
CA GLU A 731 23.31 6.66 0.01
C GLU A 731 24.74 6.86 -0.50
N ASN A 732 24.98 7.84 -1.37
CA ASN A 732 26.30 8.22 -1.87
C ASN A 732 26.87 9.48 -1.20
N ALA A 733 26.21 10.02 -0.16
CA ALA A 733 26.68 11.19 0.56
C ALA A 733 28.12 11.00 1.09
N PRO A 734 29.03 11.96 0.86
CA PRO A 734 30.42 11.85 1.31
C PRO A 734 30.54 11.71 2.83
N VAL A 735 31.42 10.81 3.26
CA VAL A 735 31.70 10.55 4.68
C VAL A 735 33.05 11.14 5.06
N THR A 736 33.10 11.86 6.18
CA THR A 736 34.33 12.37 6.79
C THR A 736 34.55 11.71 8.14
N VAL A 737 35.62 10.92 8.27
CA VAL A 737 36.07 10.36 9.54
C VAL A 737 36.83 11.44 10.33
N LEU A 738 36.29 11.84 11.47
CA LEU A 738 36.81 12.97 12.27
C LEU A 738 38.03 12.60 13.11
N LYS A 739 38.12 11.34 13.54
CA LYS A 739 39.21 10.78 14.35
C LYS A 739 39.77 9.52 13.69
N PRO A 740 40.47 9.64 12.53
CA PRO A 740 40.87 8.51 11.71
C PRO A 740 41.85 7.55 12.41
N GLU A 741 42.52 7.97 13.47
CA GLU A 741 43.40 7.15 14.30
C GLU A 741 42.66 6.33 15.37
N SER A 742 41.36 6.54 15.56
CA SER A 742 40.57 5.85 16.57
C SER A 742 40.53 4.33 16.31
N PRO A 743 40.56 3.49 17.36
CA PRO A 743 40.30 2.06 17.24
C PRO A 743 39.00 1.74 16.49
N LEU A 744 37.98 2.60 16.57
CA LEU A 744 36.70 2.43 15.86
C LEU A 744 36.86 2.29 14.33
N PHE A 745 37.97 2.78 13.76
CA PHE A 745 38.24 2.70 12.32
C PHE A 745 39.46 1.84 11.97
N ASN A 746 40.20 1.35 12.96
CA ASN A 746 41.46 0.63 12.72
C ASN A 746 41.53 -0.74 13.40
N TYR A 747 40.49 -1.17 14.13
CA TYR A 747 40.46 -2.48 14.75
C TYR A 747 39.05 -3.01 15.02
N PRO A 748 38.84 -4.33 14.84
CA PRO A 748 39.76 -5.32 14.28
C PRO A 748 39.97 -5.15 12.77
N ASN A 749 39.07 -4.44 12.09
CA ASN A 749 39.14 -4.17 10.66
C ASN A 749 39.73 -2.78 10.41
N ASN A 750 40.55 -2.65 9.36
CA ASN A 750 41.03 -1.37 8.88
C ASN A 750 40.02 -0.75 7.90
N ILE A 751 39.29 0.26 8.35
CA ILE A 751 38.21 0.92 7.61
C ILE A 751 38.80 1.93 6.61
N THR A 752 38.32 1.85 5.37
CA THR A 752 38.72 2.70 4.25
C THR A 752 37.51 3.38 3.62
N GLU A 753 37.73 4.20 2.57
CA GLU A 753 36.63 4.81 1.81
C GLU A 753 35.71 3.76 1.17
N ASP A 754 36.24 2.59 0.80
CA ASP A 754 35.49 1.50 0.17
C ASP A 754 34.44 0.89 1.12
N ASP A 755 34.66 0.92 2.44
CA ASP A 755 33.69 0.46 3.44
C ASP A 755 32.45 1.38 3.55
N TRP A 756 32.55 2.58 2.98
CA TRP A 756 31.43 3.50 2.82
C TRP A 756 30.80 3.38 1.43
N ALA A 757 31.30 2.56 0.50
CA ALA A 757 30.70 2.40 -0.82
C ALA A 757 29.47 1.46 -0.79
N ASN A 758 28.60 1.60 -1.80
CA ASN A 758 27.46 0.70 -2.05
C ASN A 758 26.46 0.58 -0.88
N TRP A 759 26.37 1.60 -0.03
CA TRP A 759 25.33 1.64 0.98
C TRP A 759 23.95 1.67 0.31
N ILE A 760 22.97 1.04 0.95
CA ILE A 760 21.62 0.90 0.43
C ILE A 760 20.73 1.97 1.07
N GLN A 761 19.95 2.63 0.22
CA GLN A 761 18.84 3.53 0.53
C GLN A 761 19.17 4.86 1.22
N GLU A 762 19.95 4.87 2.31
CA GLU A 762 20.28 6.10 3.04
C GLU A 762 21.53 5.89 3.92
N ARG A 763 22.08 6.95 4.50
CA ARG A 763 23.26 6.88 5.39
C ARG A 763 22.93 6.90 6.87
N GLY A 764 21.99 7.73 7.28
CA GLY A 764 21.70 7.91 8.70
C GLY A 764 20.37 8.58 8.97
N LEU A 765 19.75 8.17 10.07
CA LEU A 765 18.42 8.59 10.47
C LEU A 765 18.42 9.29 11.80
N TYR A 766 17.54 10.28 12.00
CA TYR A 766 17.30 10.91 13.29
C TYR A 766 18.60 11.36 14.00
N TYR A 767 19.49 12.02 13.25
CA TYR A 767 20.71 12.61 13.80
C TYR A 767 20.39 13.39 15.08
N PRO A 768 21.15 13.18 16.17
CA PRO A 768 21.00 14.00 17.37
C PRO A 768 21.09 15.49 17.02
N MET A 769 20.17 16.28 17.57
CA MET A 769 20.16 17.74 17.38
C MET A 769 20.93 18.49 18.46
N GLN A 770 21.15 17.83 19.60
CA GLN A 770 21.90 18.36 20.71
C GLN A 770 22.42 17.20 21.56
N TRP A 771 23.62 17.34 22.10
CA TRP A 771 24.23 16.37 23.01
C TRP A 771 25.15 17.11 23.99
N ASP A 772 25.46 16.46 25.10
CA ASP A 772 26.40 16.96 26.11
C ASP A 772 27.85 16.97 25.61
N ASP A 773 28.65 17.96 26.04
CA ASP A 773 30.07 18.14 25.63
C ASP A 773 30.98 16.94 25.95
N ARG A 774 30.53 16.00 26.79
CA ARG A 774 31.22 14.73 27.07
C ARG A 774 31.16 13.74 25.90
N PHE A 775 30.21 13.89 24.98
CA PHE A 775 30.17 13.07 23.77
C PHE A 775 31.18 13.59 22.74
N GLU A 776 32.10 12.71 22.37
CA GLU A 776 33.00 12.92 21.26
C GLU A 776 32.34 12.49 19.94
N THR A 777 32.65 13.20 18.85
CA THR A 777 32.15 12.92 17.50
C THR A 777 33.18 12.21 16.65
N PHE A 778 32.74 11.23 15.85
CA PHE A 778 33.65 10.39 15.05
C PHE A 778 33.36 10.40 13.54
N VAL A 779 32.13 10.65 13.13
CA VAL A 779 31.71 10.60 11.73
C VAL A 779 30.86 11.81 11.37
N ARG A 780 31.28 12.51 10.31
CA ARG A 780 30.55 13.62 9.70
C ARG A 780 30.04 13.24 8.32
N MET A 781 28.79 13.57 8.01
CA MET A 781 28.20 13.42 6.66
C MET A 781 26.97 14.30 6.48
N GLY A 782 26.62 14.62 5.23
CA GLY A 782 25.46 15.43 4.88
C GLY A 782 25.04 15.18 3.44
N ASP A 783 23.75 15.35 3.15
CA ASP A 783 23.25 15.24 1.79
C ASP A 783 23.86 16.33 0.89
N PRO A 784 23.90 16.11 -0.44
CA PRO A 784 24.41 17.10 -1.37
C PRO A 784 23.73 18.47 -1.17
N ASN A 785 24.55 19.51 -1.01
CA ASN A 785 24.14 20.90 -0.79
C ASN A 785 23.47 21.19 0.57
N GLU A 786 23.61 20.31 1.56
CA GLU A 786 23.24 20.57 2.96
C GLU A 786 24.48 20.70 3.85
N GLU A 787 24.32 21.37 5.00
CA GLU A 787 25.35 21.39 6.04
C GLU A 787 25.45 19.99 6.67
N PRO A 788 26.65 19.42 6.83
CA PRO A 788 26.80 18.07 7.32
C PRO A 788 26.56 17.97 8.83
N PHE A 789 26.10 16.81 9.28
CA PHE A 789 25.97 16.46 10.69
C PHE A 789 27.25 15.85 11.22
N ASP A 790 27.66 16.21 12.43
CA ASP A 790 28.83 15.65 13.12
C ASP A 790 28.49 14.46 14.02
N GLY A 791 27.20 14.22 14.25
CA GLY A 791 26.70 13.26 15.23
C GLY A 791 26.52 11.82 14.74
N GLY A 792 27.10 11.43 13.61
CA GLY A 792 26.87 10.10 13.01
C GLY A 792 27.28 8.94 13.93
N ILE A 793 28.36 9.15 14.68
CA ILE A 793 28.80 8.31 15.79
C ILE A 793 29.22 9.23 16.93
N LEU A 794 28.54 9.09 18.07
CA LEU A 794 28.84 9.75 19.34
C LEU A 794 29.35 8.71 20.32
N MET A 795 30.39 9.03 21.09
CA MET A 795 30.86 8.16 22.16
C MET A 795 31.27 8.98 23.38
N ALA A 796 30.94 8.48 24.57
CA ALA A 796 31.36 9.07 25.83
C ALA A 796 31.79 7.98 26.82
N ASP A 797 32.75 8.32 27.67
CA ASP A 797 33.09 7.51 28.84
C ASP A 797 32.00 7.65 29.91
N TYR A 798 31.65 6.56 30.58
CA TYR A 798 30.75 6.59 31.73
C TYR A 798 31.20 5.58 32.78
N GLY A 799 31.63 6.09 33.94
CA GLY A 799 32.31 5.27 34.94
C GLY A 799 33.61 4.71 34.39
N GLU A 800 33.78 3.39 34.44
CA GLU A 800 34.94 2.68 33.90
C GLU A 800 34.73 2.18 32.46
N GLY A 801 33.52 2.30 31.91
CA GLY A 801 33.17 1.80 30.58
C GLY A 801 32.80 2.91 29.60
N THR A 802 32.18 2.52 28.49
CA THR A 802 31.89 3.43 27.37
C THR A 802 30.50 3.24 26.78
N TYR A 803 29.89 4.36 26.39
CA TYR A 803 28.58 4.41 25.75
C TYR A 803 28.72 5.04 24.37
N LEU A 804 28.39 4.27 23.33
CA LEU A 804 28.38 4.68 21.94
C LEU A 804 26.94 4.79 21.45
N TYR A 805 26.60 5.91 20.83
CA TYR A 805 25.34 6.11 20.12
C TYR A 805 25.64 6.31 18.64
N THR A 806 24.92 5.59 17.78
CA THR A 806 25.01 5.77 16.33
C THR A 806 23.64 5.81 15.69
N ASN A 807 23.51 6.71 14.73
CA ASN A 807 22.27 6.90 13.99
C ASN A 807 22.40 6.48 12.52
N LEU A 808 23.53 5.83 12.18
CA LEU A 808 23.80 5.25 10.88
C LEU A 808 22.95 4.00 10.67
N VAL A 809 22.51 3.77 9.44
CA VAL A 809 21.58 2.69 9.10
C VAL A 809 22.25 1.33 8.93
N PHE A 810 23.07 0.91 9.90
CA PHE A 810 23.76 -0.39 9.84
C PHE A 810 22.80 -1.56 9.62
N TYR A 811 21.58 -1.49 10.15
CA TYR A 811 20.58 -2.51 9.89
C TYR A 811 20.24 -2.70 8.41
N ARG A 812 20.24 -1.63 7.59
CA ARG A 812 20.05 -1.75 6.14
C ARG A 812 21.28 -2.35 5.47
N GLN A 813 22.47 -1.90 5.92
CA GLN A 813 23.72 -2.31 5.29
C GLN A 813 24.08 -3.77 5.60
N ILE A 814 23.89 -4.20 6.84
CA ILE A 814 24.16 -5.57 7.27
C ILE A 814 23.14 -6.53 6.63
N GLN A 815 21.84 -6.22 6.71
CA GLN A 815 20.82 -7.07 6.08
C GLN A 815 20.92 -7.06 4.55
N GLY A 816 21.39 -5.95 3.97
CA GLY A 816 21.71 -5.82 2.56
C GLY A 816 23.07 -6.37 2.15
N GLN A 817 23.76 -7.08 3.06
CA GLN A 817 25.04 -7.75 2.78
C GLN A 817 26.19 -6.82 2.33
N VAL A 818 26.17 -5.54 2.74
CA VAL A 818 27.22 -4.57 2.40
C VAL A 818 28.44 -4.83 3.30
N PRO A 819 29.60 -5.26 2.76
CA PRO A 819 30.78 -5.65 3.55
C PRO A 819 31.26 -4.56 4.52
N GLY A 820 31.26 -3.31 4.07
CA GLY A 820 31.65 -2.17 4.89
C GLY A 820 30.74 -1.97 6.10
N GLY A 821 29.44 -2.24 5.98
CA GLY A 821 28.50 -2.21 7.09
C GLY A 821 28.89 -3.21 8.20
N TYR A 822 29.28 -4.43 7.81
CA TYR A 822 29.76 -5.45 8.74
C TYR A 822 31.08 -5.07 9.41
N ARG A 823 32.07 -4.63 8.64
CA ARG A 823 33.40 -4.26 9.17
C ARG A 823 33.31 -3.09 10.15
N ILE A 824 32.60 -2.03 9.76
CA ILE A 824 32.42 -0.86 10.61
C ILE A 824 31.67 -1.25 11.88
N PHE A 825 30.53 -1.94 11.78
CA PHE A 825 29.76 -2.33 12.95
C PHE A 825 30.54 -3.27 13.88
N THR A 826 31.32 -4.20 13.31
CA THR A 826 32.19 -5.10 14.07
C THR A 826 33.27 -4.33 14.83
N ASN A 827 33.83 -3.27 14.26
CA ASN A 827 34.73 -2.38 14.99
C ASN A 827 34.02 -1.66 16.15
N LEU A 828 32.77 -1.21 15.96
CA LEU A 828 32.02 -0.56 17.03
C LEU A 828 31.84 -1.53 18.21
N ILE A 829 31.38 -2.76 17.95
CA ILE A 829 31.15 -3.75 19.01
C ILE A 829 32.43 -4.38 19.58
N SER A 830 33.59 -4.15 18.94
CA SER A 830 34.89 -4.65 19.42
C SER A 830 35.67 -3.59 20.20
N TYR A 831 35.11 -2.39 20.39
CA TYR A 831 35.81 -1.31 21.06
C TYR A 831 36.17 -1.70 22.50
N GLY A 832 37.40 -1.35 22.91
CA GLY A 832 37.94 -1.73 24.23
C GLY A 832 38.62 -3.11 24.28
N GLN A 833 38.37 -4.01 23.32
CA GLN A 833 38.98 -5.35 23.25
C GLN A 833 40.41 -5.37 22.67
N ASN A 834 41.01 -4.19 22.61
CA ASN A 834 42.30 -3.91 22.00
C ASN A 834 43.45 -3.77 23.01
N GLN A 835 43.13 -3.96 24.30
CA GLN A 835 43.99 -3.63 25.44
C GLN A 835 44.55 -4.85 26.14
#